data_AF-A0A511Z9P9-F1
#
_entry.id   AF-A0A511Z9P9-F1
#
_cell.length_a   1.000
_cell.length_b   1.000
_cell.length_c   1.000
_cell.angle_alpha   90.00
_cell.angle_beta   90.00
_cell.angle_gamma   90.00
#
_symmetry.space_group_name_H-M   'P 1'
#
loop_
_entity.id
_entity.type
_entity.pdbx_description
1 polymer ?
#
loop_
_entity_poly.entity_id
_entity_poly.type
_entity_poly.pdbx_seq_one_letter_code
_entity_poly.pdbx_strand_id
1 'polypeptide(L)'
;MSLFKFELKKILRQKKFVWLMVLVLLSVGWFFYQNNIEQDLMSKEAEEKILPIVLKVDQLYAQLLPLDRENRLTEEQAKQFDILNNMATSTFQWKSAIYGKRWDEIPQVENEFYSLLEKYEDAGGVFTTLEGVEREKAIDKNAYLVKHDLPYANETDPVSPALQMSEITPILLGPAGLLLLLLLFGNAYTSEKEQQTLLTLRTQPLRRWKLLLAKYAGLLSVTFFYLVVIAIGGWVIPVVFGDTFNDLLYPTFLETGDSFSLIPIWQHLLNVTILFLGAGAFLFALLLLIGTQLRSSFSTIMLTGFLTMIGVVLTDALPITQIPWNPFQFFRADRFLTEMPIHPIWLYAVSAFLWCILLLAVAILLREGERGLFKSAQELKPYHKGKMTHLQSIWNNSLFEWRKTKRRGLVGQSLIVLSIAVIVGYFYFAEQVKEKENEALEGLASIVEEAENDTGLIAYYLESIEEMEKLIAEANARGEDGDFIYGHNIEYIQGNINVAREEAALAKQALDGYEKQEWDPLYDYQLSNDHRYLESLIEMKKHNYSPYTIFGYETAIAQKEWMKEHTIQPVFAGTYIPNIHDQWKEEHRKEKKWNEQANRKVDHSGLFSLFMYFRDYLYFIPMLLFLILVGAGFSGERGKRPTLQMLVTLPIMKRSLFLGKVLFSSIIAVGSAIVVFLFAVLVGTVFNRFGDWMYPVLHYHSRKEFQSFDFTGQRAFEGGYHFMPLGEFLLKSLLLYVCVALFLLALTNVLGLFIRQPLVVYALTGLINLAGYLVSWKLDDFAQYSPFLYLNIPKVVNGEIMTLLNNPSISLYMGCVILFGAMAFLLIAAYVGLSFGDRVVRKGKSVTAAM
;
A
#
# COMPACT_ATOMS: atom_id res chain seq x y z
N MET A 1 -36.93 -24.09 -1.93
CA MET A 1 -35.71 -24.79 -2.37
C MET A 1 -35.42 -24.70 -3.88
N SER A 2 -36.40 -24.72 -4.80
CA SER A 2 -36.13 -24.71 -6.26
C SER A 2 -35.49 -23.42 -6.79
N LEU A 3 -35.91 -22.24 -6.31
CA LEU A 3 -35.37 -20.93 -6.75
C LEU A 3 -33.93 -20.69 -6.32
N PHE A 4 -33.58 -21.05 -5.09
CA PHE A 4 -32.20 -20.94 -4.61
C PHE A 4 -31.24 -21.79 -5.45
N LYS A 5 -31.62 -23.05 -5.73
CA LYS A 5 -30.85 -23.94 -6.63
C LYS A 5 -30.71 -23.34 -8.04
N PHE A 6 -31.76 -22.69 -8.56
CA PHE A 6 -31.71 -21.99 -9.85
C PHE A 6 -30.71 -20.83 -9.84
N GLU A 7 -30.74 -19.99 -8.80
CA GLU A 7 -29.81 -18.87 -8.64
C GLU A 7 -28.36 -19.34 -8.48
N LEU A 8 -28.10 -20.33 -7.63
CA LEU A 8 -26.77 -20.90 -7.45
C LEU A 8 -26.21 -21.46 -8.77
N LYS A 9 -27.03 -22.23 -9.50
CA LYS A 9 -26.67 -22.76 -10.83
C LYS A 9 -26.37 -21.64 -11.82
N LYS A 10 -27.10 -20.53 -11.74
CA LYS A 10 -26.86 -19.36 -12.58
C LYS A 10 -25.53 -18.70 -12.26
N ILE A 11 -25.19 -18.51 -10.99
CA ILE A 11 -23.91 -17.93 -10.57
C ILE A 11 -22.76 -18.85 -10.99
N LEU A 12 -22.87 -20.16 -10.76
CA LEU A 12 -21.87 -21.16 -11.17
C LEU A 12 -21.60 -21.13 -12.69
N ARG A 13 -22.66 -21.01 -13.51
CA ARG A 13 -22.53 -20.91 -14.98
C ARG A 13 -21.82 -19.65 -15.47
N GLN A 14 -21.71 -18.60 -14.66
CA GLN A 14 -20.98 -17.39 -15.04
C GLN A 14 -19.46 -17.58 -15.01
N LYS A 15 -18.94 -18.70 -14.47
CA LYS A 15 -17.51 -18.99 -14.28
C LYS A 15 -16.74 -17.96 -13.44
N LYS A 16 -17.42 -16.98 -12.82
CA LYS A 16 -16.81 -15.98 -11.94
C LYS A 16 -16.19 -16.59 -10.69
N PHE A 17 -16.69 -17.73 -10.22
CA PHE A 17 -16.08 -18.47 -9.11
C PHE A 17 -14.68 -18.98 -9.42
N VAL A 18 -14.39 -19.32 -10.69
CA VAL A 18 -13.03 -19.72 -11.09
C VAL A 18 -12.08 -18.53 -10.95
N TRP A 19 -12.53 -17.34 -11.38
CA TRP A 19 -11.76 -16.11 -11.21
C TRP A 19 -11.56 -15.75 -9.74
N LEU A 20 -12.61 -15.89 -8.92
CA LEU A 20 -12.50 -15.69 -7.47
C LEU A 20 -11.44 -16.62 -6.87
N MET A 21 -11.48 -17.91 -7.22
CA MET A 21 -10.52 -18.90 -6.73
C MET A 21 -9.09 -18.58 -7.16
N VAL A 22 -8.87 -18.25 -8.44
CA VAL A 22 -7.55 -17.89 -8.95
C VAL A 22 -7.01 -16.64 -8.26
N LEU A 23 -7.83 -15.59 -8.09
CA LEU A 23 -7.40 -14.36 -7.42
C LEU A 23 -7.03 -14.62 -5.97
N VAL A 24 -7.85 -15.37 -5.22
CA VAL A 24 -7.55 -15.72 -3.83
C VAL A 24 -6.28 -16.55 -3.73
N LEU A 25 -6.13 -17.61 -4.53
CA LEU A 25 -4.94 -18.45 -4.48
C LEU A 25 -3.66 -17.71 -4.87
N LEU A 26 -3.72 -16.79 -5.84
CA LEU A 26 -2.59 -15.93 -6.18
C LEU A 26 -2.24 -14.98 -5.03
N SER A 27 -3.24 -14.39 -4.36
CA SER A 27 -2.99 -13.53 -3.20
C SER A 27 -2.38 -14.29 -2.05
N VAL A 28 -2.96 -15.43 -1.65
CA VAL A 28 -2.41 -16.26 -0.56
C VAL A 28 -1.00 -16.76 -0.91
N GLY A 29 -0.79 -17.26 -2.13
CA GLY A 29 0.53 -17.71 -2.57
C GLY A 29 1.56 -16.58 -2.62
N TRP A 30 1.15 -15.36 -2.93
CA TRP A 30 2.01 -14.18 -2.88
C TRP A 30 2.43 -13.83 -1.45
N PHE A 31 1.50 -13.82 -0.49
CA PHE A 31 1.83 -13.61 0.93
C PHE A 31 2.77 -14.70 1.43
N PHE A 32 2.47 -15.98 1.16
CA PHE A 32 3.36 -17.07 1.51
C PHE A 32 4.77 -16.87 0.96
N TYR A 33 4.88 -16.52 -0.32
CA TYR A 33 6.16 -16.29 -0.97
C TYR A 33 6.93 -15.13 -0.35
N GLN A 34 6.25 -14.04 0.01
CA GLN A 34 6.87 -12.90 0.71
C GLN A 34 7.39 -13.34 2.08
N ASN A 35 6.56 -13.98 2.90
CA ASN A 35 6.94 -14.41 4.25
C ASN A 35 8.09 -15.42 4.23
N ASN A 36 8.05 -16.36 3.28
CA ASN A 36 9.11 -17.34 3.13
C ASN A 36 10.46 -16.69 2.76
N ILE A 37 10.46 -15.54 2.09
CA ILE A 37 11.70 -14.77 1.86
C ILE A 37 12.14 -14.07 3.16
N GLU A 38 11.21 -13.52 3.95
CA GLU A 38 11.52 -12.82 5.20
C GLU A 38 11.88 -13.78 6.35
N GLN A 39 11.57 -15.07 6.22
CA GLN A 39 11.82 -16.08 7.25
C GLN A 39 13.31 -16.22 7.59
N ASP A 40 14.21 -15.90 6.65
CA ASP A 40 15.65 -15.87 6.90
C ASP A 40 16.08 -14.77 7.89
N LEU A 41 15.23 -13.77 8.13
CA LEU A 41 15.45 -12.68 9.09
C LEU A 41 15.04 -13.01 10.52
N MET A 42 14.29 -14.10 10.73
CA MET A 42 13.75 -14.50 12.03
C MET A 42 14.83 -14.62 13.12
N SER A 43 16.00 -15.16 12.79
CA SER A 43 17.12 -15.26 13.75
C SER A 43 17.65 -13.90 14.17
N LYS A 44 17.74 -12.95 13.23
CA LYS A 44 18.21 -11.59 13.52
C LYS A 44 17.19 -10.84 14.39
N GLU A 45 15.90 -10.98 14.11
CA GLU A 45 14.84 -10.36 14.92
C GLU A 45 14.76 -10.93 16.33
N ALA A 46 14.92 -12.25 16.48
CA ALA A 46 15.02 -12.88 17.78
C ALA A 46 16.28 -12.42 18.54
N GLU A 47 17.40 -12.23 17.83
CA GLU A 47 18.64 -11.70 18.39
C GLU A 47 18.51 -10.24 18.86
N GLU A 48 17.88 -9.38 18.05
CA GLU A 48 17.63 -7.97 18.42
C GLU A 48 16.76 -7.86 19.68
N LYS A 49 15.79 -8.77 19.86
CA LYS A 49 14.94 -8.82 21.06
C LYS A 49 15.70 -9.25 22.32
N ILE A 50 16.58 -10.25 22.22
CA ILE A 50 17.32 -10.74 23.39
C ILE A 50 18.53 -9.86 23.74
N LEU A 51 19.12 -9.16 22.77
CA LEU A 51 20.37 -8.43 22.95
C LEU A 51 20.37 -7.45 24.15
N PRO A 52 19.35 -6.59 24.35
CA PRO A 52 19.28 -5.71 25.52
C PRO A 52 19.28 -6.49 26.85
N ILE A 53 18.60 -7.65 26.88
CA ILE A 53 18.52 -8.52 28.06
C ILE A 53 19.91 -9.10 28.35
N VAL A 54 20.60 -9.63 27.34
CA VAL A 54 21.97 -10.16 27.48
C VAL A 54 22.92 -9.09 27.99
N LEU A 55 22.92 -7.90 27.37
CA LEU A 55 23.79 -6.79 27.76
C LEU A 55 23.54 -6.35 29.21
N LYS A 56 22.27 -6.32 29.65
CA LYS A 56 21.94 -5.97 31.03
C LYS A 56 22.41 -7.02 32.04
N VAL A 57 22.21 -8.30 31.74
CA VAL A 57 22.70 -9.41 32.59
C VAL A 57 24.22 -9.35 32.69
N ASP A 58 24.91 -9.17 31.57
CA ASP A 58 26.38 -9.05 31.54
C ASP A 58 26.86 -7.83 32.32
N GLN A 59 26.18 -6.69 32.22
CA GLN A 59 26.48 -5.48 33.00
C GLN A 59 26.35 -5.72 34.51
N LEU A 60 25.24 -6.31 34.96
CA LEU A 60 25.00 -6.62 36.37
C LEU A 60 26.01 -7.65 36.90
N TYR A 61 26.31 -8.67 36.11
CA TYR A 61 27.33 -9.67 36.44
C TYR A 61 28.72 -9.03 36.57
N ALA A 62 29.11 -8.16 35.64
CA ALA A 62 30.38 -7.46 35.66
C ALA A 62 30.54 -6.49 36.84
N GLN A 63 29.43 -5.95 37.38
CA GLN A 63 29.46 -5.09 38.57
C GLN A 63 29.75 -5.87 39.86
N LEU A 64 29.23 -7.10 39.99
CA LEU A 64 29.40 -7.92 41.20
C LEU A 64 30.66 -8.80 41.16
N LEU A 65 31.15 -9.17 39.97
CA LEU A 65 32.33 -10.04 39.80
C LEU A 65 33.61 -9.55 40.52
N PRO A 66 33.98 -8.25 40.52
CA PRO A 66 35.13 -7.76 41.28
C PRO A 66 34.94 -7.88 42.80
N LEU A 67 33.71 -7.64 43.29
CA LEU A 67 33.36 -7.73 44.71
C LEU A 67 33.41 -9.19 45.20
N ASP A 68 33.03 -10.14 44.36
CA ASP A 68 33.17 -11.58 44.62
C ASP A 68 34.65 -11.99 44.74
N ARG A 69 35.48 -11.58 43.77
CA ARG A 69 36.93 -11.86 43.76
C ARG A 69 37.65 -11.29 44.98
N GLU A 70 37.16 -10.18 45.54
CA GLU A 70 37.67 -9.55 46.74
C GLU A 70 37.05 -10.09 48.05
N ASN A 71 36.10 -11.05 47.99
CA ASN A 71 35.29 -11.55 49.11
C ASN A 71 34.56 -10.42 49.88
N ARG A 72 34.05 -9.42 49.16
CA ARG A 72 33.39 -8.23 49.72
C ARG A 72 31.88 -8.19 49.49
N LEU A 73 31.30 -9.24 48.94
CA LEU A 73 29.85 -9.34 48.74
C LEU A 73 29.12 -9.42 50.08
N THR A 74 28.01 -8.69 50.20
CA THR A 74 27.03 -8.94 51.26
C THR A 74 26.32 -10.27 51.03
N GLU A 75 25.65 -10.82 52.05
CA GLU A 75 24.91 -12.08 51.90
C GLU A 75 23.81 -12.00 50.81
N GLU A 76 23.18 -10.82 50.67
CA GLU A 76 22.20 -10.55 49.62
C GLU A 76 22.87 -10.48 48.23
N GLN A 77 24.01 -9.80 48.12
CA GLN A 77 24.75 -9.71 46.86
C GLN A 77 25.36 -11.06 46.43
N ALA A 78 25.74 -11.93 47.37
CA ALA A 78 26.17 -13.28 47.08
C ALA A 78 25.04 -14.12 46.45
N LYS A 79 23.82 -14.03 47.01
CA LYS A 79 22.63 -14.68 46.43
C LYS A 79 22.29 -14.11 45.04
N GLN A 80 22.37 -12.79 44.87
CA GLN A 80 22.17 -12.14 43.58
C GLN A 80 23.20 -12.57 42.54
N PHE A 81 24.48 -12.68 42.93
CA PHE A 81 25.56 -13.10 42.05
C PHE A 81 25.38 -14.54 41.54
N ASP A 82 25.00 -15.47 42.42
CA ASP A 82 24.69 -16.86 42.04
C ASP A 82 23.53 -16.93 41.05
N ILE A 83 22.49 -16.13 41.25
CA ILE A 83 21.34 -16.06 40.34
C ILE A 83 21.75 -15.46 38.99
N LEU A 84 22.53 -14.36 38.98
CA LEU A 84 23.03 -13.73 37.76
C LEU A 84 23.92 -14.67 36.95
N ASN A 85 24.73 -15.51 37.58
CA ASN A 85 25.54 -16.52 36.88
C ASN A 85 24.65 -17.54 36.13
N ASN A 86 23.54 -17.95 36.75
CA ASN A 86 22.55 -18.82 36.10
C ASN A 86 21.78 -18.06 35.00
N MET A 87 21.44 -16.79 35.21
CA MET A 87 20.82 -15.95 34.19
C MET A 87 21.72 -15.80 32.97
N ALA A 88 23.02 -15.54 33.17
CA ALA A 88 24.01 -15.46 32.09
C ALA A 88 24.13 -16.77 31.30
N THR A 89 24.04 -17.91 32.01
CA THR A 89 24.02 -19.23 31.38
C THR A 89 22.75 -19.43 30.54
N SER A 90 21.58 -19.06 31.08
CA SER A 90 20.30 -19.16 30.39
C SER A 90 20.24 -18.24 29.17
N THR A 91 20.67 -16.98 29.28
CA THR A 91 20.73 -16.06 28.13
C THR A 91 21.72 -16.53 27.07
N PHE A 92 22.85 -17.13 27.45
CA PHE A 92 23.78 -17.75 26.51
C PHE A 92 23.15 -18.94 25.77
N GLN A 93 22.44 -19.82 26.49
CA GLN A 93 21.72 -20.94 25.89
C GLN A 93 20.61 -20.45 24.94
N TRP A 94 19.90 -19.38 25.32
CA TRP A 94 18.85 -18.79 24.49
C TRP A 94 19.44 -18.21 23.20
N LYS A 95 20.54 -17.44 23.31
CA LYS A 95 21.29 -16.95 22.15
C LYS A 95 21.82 -18.11 21.28
N SER A 96 22.31 -19.18 21.90
CA SER A 96 22.75 -20.38 21.19
C SER A 96 21.60 -21.09 20.46
N ALA A 97 20.41 -21.16 21.06
CA ALA A 97 19.23 -21.74 20.43
C ALA A 97 18.78 -20.92 19.21
N ILE A 98 18.84 -19.58 19.28
CA ILE A 98 18.57 -18.68 18.15
C ILE A 98 19.56 -18.92 17.00
N TYR A 99 20.87 -18.91 17.25
CA TYR A 99 21.88 -19.16 16.21
C TYR A 99 21.81 -20.59 15.66
N GLY A 100 21.51 -21.56 16.51
CA GLY A 100 21.32 -22.96 16.14
C GLY A 100 20.00 -23.25 15.42
N LYS A 101 19.12 -22.23 15.27
CA LYS A 101 17.74 -22.38 14.76
C LYS A 101 16.95 -23.48 15.48
N ARG A 102 17.20 -23.66 16.78
CA ARG A 102 16.51 -24.63 17.65
C ARG A 102 15.27 -23.98 18.27
N TRP A 103 14.30 -23.66 17.41
CA TRP A 103 13.11 -22.89 17.76
C TRP A 103 12.22 -23.55 18.81
N ASP A 104 12.23 -24.88 18.89
CA ASP A 104 11.52 -25.67 19.90
C ASP A 104 12.11 -25.50 21.32
N GLU A 105 13.41 -25.21 21.43
CA GLU A 105 14.10 -25.07 22.72
C GLU A 105 13.93 -23.67 23.33
N ILE A 106 13.68 -22.65 22.49
CA ILE A 106 13.62 -21.25 22.92
C ILE A 106 12.63 -21.04 24.07
N PRO A 107 11.36 -21.49 24.00
CA PRO A 107 10.40 -21.25 25.07
C PRO A 107 10.85 -21.80 26.43
N GLN A 108 11.53 -22.95 26.44
CA GLN A 108 12.02 -23.58 27.66
C GLN A 108 13.15 -22.76 28.28
N VAL A 109 14.12 -22.32 27.48
CA VAL A 109 15.25 -21.52 27.96
C VAL A 109 14.80 -20.11 28.38
N GLU A 110 13.87 -19.51 27.63
CA GLU A 110 13.23 -18.25 27.98
C GLU A 110 12.45 -18.36 29.30
N ASN A 111 11.81 -19.52 29.57
CA ASN A 111 11.08 -19.74 30.82
C ASN A 111 12.02 -19.89 32.01
N GLU A 112 13.16 -20.56 31.80
CA GLU A 112 14.22 -20.63 32.80
C GLU A 112 14.73 -19.23 33.14
N PHE A 113 15.00 -18.39 32.14
CA PHE A 113 15.40 -17.00 32.35
C PHE A 113 14.37 -16.23 33.18
N TYR A 114 13.07 -16.28 32.84
CA TYR A 114 12.04 -15.59 33.61
C TYR A 114 11.91 -16.10 35.05
N SER A 115 12.08 -17.41 35.27
CA SER A 115 12.08 -17.97 36.63
C SER A 115 13.29 -17.51 37.47
N LEU A 116 14.42 -17.22 36.82
CA LEU A 116 15.61 -16.68 37.47
C LEU A 116 15.49 -15.17 37.71
N LEU A 117 14.86 -14.45 36.80
CA LEU A 117 14.55 -13.03 36.94
C LEU A 117 13.67 -12.78 38.17
N GLU A 118 12.61 -13.57 38.37
CA GLU A 118 11.75 -13.48 39.56
C GLU A 118 12.56 -13.70 40.85
N LYS A 119 13.42 -14.72 40.89
CA LYS A 119 14.31 -15.00 42.04
C LYS A 119 15.32 -13.88 42.29
N TYR A 120 15.84 -13.25 41.24
CA TYR A 120 16.80 -12.15 41.35
C TYR A 120 16.16 -10.93 42.03
N GLU A 121 14.93 -10.61 41.66
CA GLU A 121 14.16 -9.52 42.27
C GLU A 121 13.72 -9.84 43.69
N ASP A 122 13.30 -11.07 43.97
CA ASP A 122 13.02 -11.55 45.33
C ASP A 122 14.25 -11.43 46.26
N ALA A 123 15.45 -11.54 45.69
CA ALA A 123 16.71 -11.31 46.38
C ALA A 123 17.10 -9.82 46.49
N GLY A 124 16.19 -8.90 46.15
CA GLY A 124 16.39 -7.44 46.23
C GLY A 124 17.10 -6.83 45.01
N GLY A 125 17.26 -7.58 43.92
CA GLY A 125 17.83 -7.08 42.67
C GLY A 125 16.85 -6.20 41.89
N VAL A 126 17.35 -5.27 41.07
CA VAL A 126 16.54 -4.43 40.17
C VAL A 126 16.93 -4.68 38.72
N PHE A 127 15.95 -5.01 37.88
CA PHE A 127 16.17 -5.31 36.46
C PHE A 127 15.38 -4.36 35.56
N THR A 128 16.05 -3.34 35.04
CA THR A 128 15.40 -2.19 34.38
C THR A 128 15.03 -2.38 32.90
N THR A 129 15.46 -3.47 32.28
CA THR A 129 15.29 -3.66 30.82
C THR A 129 13.94 -4.24 30.44
N LEU A 130 13.27 -4.93 31.38
CA LEU A 130 11.98 -5.57 31.16
C LEU A 130 11.06 -5.26 32.35
N GLU A 131 10.35 -4.15 32.26
CA GLU A 131 9.48 -3.64 33.32
C GLU A 131 8.02 -3.50 32.86
N GLY A 132 7.11 -3.43 33.83
CA GLY A 132 5.69 -3.15 33.59
C GLY A 132 4.98 -4.22 32.74
N VAL A 133 4.03 -3.76 31.93
CA VAL A 133 3.10 -4.62 31.16
C VAL A 133 3.83 -5.48 30.13
N GLU A 134 4.91 -4.99 29.54
CA GLU A 134 5.69 -5.76 28.54
C GLU A 134 6.37 -6.98 29.15
N ARG A 135 6.79 -6.90 30.42
CA ARG A 135 7.28 -8.07 31.17
C ARG A 135 6.19 -9.12 31.35
N GLU A 136 5.03 -8.69 31.84
CA GLU A 136 3.90 -9.59 32.10
C GLU A 136 3.46 -10.30 30.81
N LYS A 137 3.37 -9.56 29.69
CA LYS A 137 3.09 -10.12 28.37
C LYS A 137 4.09 -11.21 27.99
N ALA A 138 5.38 -10.94 28.14
CA ALA A 138 6.43 -11.87 27.74
C ALA A 138 6.42 -13.15 28.59
N ILE A 139 6.26 -13.01 29.92
CA ILE A 139 6.15 -14.14 30.85
C ILE A 139 4.91 -14.98 30.55
N ASP A 140 3.73 -14.37 30.44
CA ASP A 140 2.47 -15.09 30.23
C ASP A 140 2.44 -15.81 28.88
N LYS A 141 2.95 -15.16 27.83
CA LYS A 141 3.07 -15.79 26.52
C LYS A 141 4.01 -16.97 26.55
N ASN A 142 5.19 -16.81 27.14
CA ASN A 142 6.14 -17.90 27.18
C ASN A 142 5.65 -19.07 28.05
N ALA A 143 5.02 -18.79 29.20
CA ALA A 143 4.35 -19.79 30.01
C ALA A 143 3.25 -20.54 29.22
N TYR A 144 2.52 -19.83 28.35
CA TYR A 144 1.56 -20.45 27.43
C TYR A 144 2.24 -21.37 26.41
N LEU A 145 3.34 -20.93 25.78
CA LEU A 145 4.09 -21.72 24.81
C LEU A 145 4.64 -23.01 25.45
N VAL A 146 5.24 -22.92 26.64
CA VAL A 146 5.74 -24.08 27.39
C VAL A 146 4.62 -25.02 27.80
N LYS A 147 3.49 -24.50 28.28
CA LYS A 147 2.32 -25.31 28.70
C LYS A 147 1.73 -26.12 27.55
N HIS A 148 1.79 -25.58 26.33
CA HIS A 148 1.20 -26.18 25.13
C HIS A 148 2.22 -26.85 24.20
N ASP A 149 3.50 -26.92 24.60
CA ASP A 149 4.60 -27.51 23.82
C ASP A 149 4.69 -26.91 22.40
N LEU A 150 4.64 -25.58 22.33
CA LEU A 150 4.66 -24.82 21.08
C LEU A 150 6.05 -24.21 20.85
N PRO A 151 6.62 -24.31 19.63
CA PRO A 151 7.89 -23.67 19.32
C PRO A 151 7.76 -22.15 19.23
N TYR A 152 8.89 -21.46 19.35
CA TYR A 152 8.98 -20.05 18.98
C TYR A 152 8.73 -19.89 17.47
N ALA A 153 7.78 -19.02 17.09
CA ALA A 153 7.44 -18.76 15.69
C ALA A 153 7.58 -17.27 15.35
N ASN A 154 7.87 -16.98 14.08
CA ASN A 154 7.82 -15.60 13.59
C ASN A 154 6.35 -15.17 13.42
N GLU A 155 5.88 -14.30 14.31
CA GLU A 155 4.54 -13.73 14.24
C GLU A 155 4.39 -12.63 13.19
N THR A 156 5.50 -11.99 12.79
CA THR A 156 5.47 -10.88 11.84
C THR A 156 5.42 -11.36 10.40
N ASP A 157 6.19 -12.41 10.08
CA ASP A 157 6.27 -12.99 8.74
C ASP A 157 6.07 -14.52 8.79
N PRO A 158 4.87 -15.00 9.18
CA PRO A 158 4.64 -16.42 9.45
C PRO A 158 4.61 -17.29 8.20
N VAL A 159 5.26 -18.46 8.29
CA VAL A 159 5.18 -19.54 7.28
C VAL A 159 4.29 -20.71 7.72
N SER A 160 3.86 -20.73 8.99
CA SER A 160 3.01 -21.81 9.52
C SER A 160 1.53 -21.56 9.19
N PRO A 161 0.70 -22.62 9.06
CA PRO A 161 -0.64 -22.50 8.47
C PRO A 161 -1.62 -21.58 9.21
N ALA A 162 -1.76 -21.72 10.53
CA ALA A 162 -2.70 -20.91 11.31
C ALA A 162 -2.22 -19.47 11.48
N LEU A 163 -0.92 -19.26 11.74
CA LEU A 163 -0.35 -17.90 11.83
C LEU A 163 -0.44 -17.18 10.49
N GLN A 164 -0.12 -17.86 9.39
CA GLN A 164 -0.28 -17.28 8.05
C GLN A 164 -1.75 -16.94 7.77
N MET A 165 -2.68 -17.83 8.13
CA MET A 165 -4.11 -17.54 8.00
C MET A 165 -4.48 -16.27 8.80
N SER A 166 -3.88 -16.06 9.98
CA SER A 166 -4.07 -14.87 10.80
C SER A 166 -3.59 -13.59 10.09
N GLU A 167 -2.44 -13.65 9.42
CA GLU A 167 -1.87 -12.52 8.70
C GLU A 167 -2.65 -12.16 7.41
N ILE A 168 -3.10 -13.14 6.63
CA ILE A 168 -3.87 -12.86 5.40
C ILE A 168 -5.30 -12.39 5.69
N THR A 169 -5.79 -12.66 6.89
CA THR A 169 -7.16 -12.38 7.33
C THR A 169 -7.52 -10.89 7.29
N PRO A 170 -6.74 -9.94 7.85
CA PRO A 170 -7.05 -8.50 7.75
C PRO A 170 -7.23 -8.00 6.31
N ILE A 171 -6.56 -8.63 5.33
CA ILE A 171 -6.63 -8.24 3.92
C ILE A 171 -7.80 -8.96 3.21
N LEU A 172 -7.79 -10.29 3.21
CA LEU A 172 -8.76 -11.10 2.47
C LEU A 172 -10.11 -11.23 3.18
N LEU A 173 -10.15 -11.19 4.50
CA LEU A 173 -11.36 -11.12 5.32
C LEU A 173 -11.63 -9.69 5.83
N GLY A 174 -11.02 -8.69 5.20
CA GLY A 174 -11.30 -7.28 5.44
C GLY A 174 -12.04 -6.60 4.28
N PRO A 175 -11.97 -5.25 4.20
CA PRO A 175 -12.61 -4.46 3.15
C PRO A 175 -12.20 -4.86 1.73
N ALA A 176 -10.96 -5.28 1.50
CA ALA A 176 -10.48 -5.68 0.17
C ALA A 176 -11.19 -6.95 -0.34
N GLY A 177 -11.37 -7.96 0.51
CA GLY A 177 -12.14 -9.16 0.18
C GLY A 177 -13.61 -8.88 -0.13
N LEU A 178 -14.24 -8.00 0.66
CA LEU A 178 -15.62 -7.56 0.43
C LEU A 178 -15.76 -6.78 -0.88
N LEU A 179 -14.80 -5.92 -1.20
CA LEU A 179 -14.74 -5.19 -2.47
C LEU A 179 -14.57 -6.14 -3.65
N LEU A 180 -13.72 -7.16 -3.54
CA LEU A 180 -13.58 -8.21 -4.56
C LEU A 180 -14.91 -8.95 -4.81
N LEU A 181 -15.60 -9.35 -3.74
CA LEU A 181 -16.92 -9.98 -3.82
C LEU A 181 -17.97 -9.05 -4.46
N LEU A 182 -17.95 -7.77 -4.09
CA LEU A 182 -18.83 -6.74 -4.63
C LEU A 182 -18.59 -6.52 -6.13
N LEU A 183 -17.34 -6.45 -6.58
CA LEU A 183 -17.00 -6.27 -7.99
C LEU A 183 -17.40 -7.47 -8.85
N LEU A 184 -17.14 -8.69 -8.37
CA LEU A 184 -17.45 -9.90 -9.14
C LEU A 184 -18.95 -10.22 -9.13
N PHE A 185 -19.62 -10.13 -7.99
CA PHE A 185 -20.98 -10.64 -7.82
C PHE A 185 -22.02 -9.55 -7.56
N GLY A 186 -21.62 -8.30 -7.35
CA GLY A 186 -22.54 -7.19 -7.04
C GLY A 186 -23.55 -6.86 -8.15
N ASN A 187 -23.33 -7.35 -9.38
CA ASN A 187 -24.28 -7.21 -10.47
C ASN A 187 -25.35 -8.32 -10.55
N ALA A 188 -25.40 -9.25 -9.59
CA ALA A 188 -26.28 -10.42 -9.66
C ALA A 188 -27.77 -10.10 -9.87
N TYR A 189 -28.27 -9.04 -9.23
CA TYR A 189 -29.66 -8.59 -9.36
C TYR A 189 -29.84 -7.56 -10.48
N THR A 190 -29.01 -6.52 -10.49
CA THR A 190 -29.14 -5.40 -11.44
C THR A 190 -28.85 -5.80 -12.89
N SER A 191 -27.99 -6.79 -13.14
CA SER A 191 -27.74 -7.26 -14.50
C SER A 191 -28.98 -7.86 -15.15
N GLU A 192 -29.92 -8.40 -14.36
CA GLU A 192 -31.20 -8.88 -14.87
C GLU A 192 -32.16 -7.75 -15.25
N LYS A 193 -32.12 -6.65 -14.50
CA LYS A 193 -32.85 -5.42 -14.84
C LYS A 193 -32.31 -4.80 -16.12
N GLU A 194 -30.99 -4.68 -16.24
CA GLU A 194 -30.35 -4.18 -17.47
C GLU A 194 -30.70 -5.05 -18.68
N GLN A 195 -30.69 -6.37 -18.49
CA GLN A 195 -30.96 -7.36 -19.53
C GLN A 195 -32.45 -7.54 -19.84
N GLN A 196 -33.36 -6.96 -19.05
CA GLN A 196 -34.82 -7.17 -19.12
C GLN A 196 -35.26 -8.62 -18.83
N THR A 197 -34.36 -9.48 -18.34
CA THR A 197 -34.72 -10.85 -17.95
C THR A 197 -35.56 -10.89 -16.68
N LEU A 198 -35.50 -9.82 -15.86
CA LEU A 198 -36.35 -9.68 -14.68
C LEU A 198 -37.85 -9.64 -15.06
N LEU A 199 -38.20 -9.04 -16.21
CA LEU A 199 -39.58 -9.04 -16.70
C LEU A 199 -40.08 -10.46 -17.00
N THR A 200 -39.23 -11.32 -17.57
CA THR A 200 -39.54 -12.73 -17.83
C THR A 200 -39.69 -13.53 -16.53
N LEU A 201 -38.88 -13.27 -15.52
CA LEU A 201 -39.04 -13.92 -14.21
C LEU A 201 -40.34 -13.51 -13.52
N ARG A 202 -40.83 -12.29 -13.79
CA ARG A 202 -42.09 -11.77 -13.24
C ARG A 202 -43.34 -12.33 -13.90
N THR A 203 -43.26 -12.82 -15.13
CA THR A 203 -44.41 -13.49 -15.76
C THR A 203 -44.66 -14.88 -15.14
N GLN A 204 -43.71 -15.40 -14.37
CA GLN A 204 -43.89 -16.62 -13.59
C GLN A 204 -44.62 -16.28 -12.27
N PRO A 205 -45.36 -17.23 -11.67
CA PRO A 205 -46.10 -17.03 -10.41
C PRO A 205 -45.17 -16.98 -9.18
N LEU A 206 -44.15 -16.11 -9.23
CA LEU A 206 -43.13 -15.94 -8.21
C LEU A 206 -43.31 -14.61 -7.50
N ARG A 207 -43.47 -14.66 -6.17
CA ARG A 207 -43.53 -13.45 -5.34
C ARG A 207 -42.17 -12.75 -5.31
N ARG A 208 -42.16 -11.42 -5.40
CA ARG A 208 -40.93 -10.59 -5.41
C ARG A 208 -39.98 -10.86 -4.25
N TRP A 209 -40.50 -10.96 -3.03
CA TRP A 209 -39.67 -11.21 -1.84
C TRP A 209 -38.93 -12.56 -1.93
N LYS A 210 -39.55 -13.60 -2.52
CA LYS A 210 -38.89 -14.90 -2.73
C LYS A 210 -37.73 -14.78 -3.71
N LEU A 211 -37.84 -13.91 -4.72
CA LEU A 211 -36.78 -13.65 -5.67
C LEU A 211 -35.62 -12.89 -5.00
N LEU A 212 -35.91 -11.81 -4.27
CA LEU A 212 -34.87 -11.06 -3.54
C LEU A 212 -34.15 -11.92 -2.50
N LEU A 213 -34.88 -12.71 -1.71
CA LEU A 213 -34.26 -13.64 -0.75
C LEU A 213 -33.44 -14.73 -1.44
N ALA A 214 -33.88 -15.26 -2.59
CA ALA A 214 -33.09 -16.23 -3.34
C ALA A 214 -31.78 -15.63 -3.86
N LYS A 215 -31.80 -14.36 -4.30
CA LYS A 215 -30.59 -13.61 -4.70
C LYS A 215 -29.66 -13.39 -3.51
N TYR A 216 -30.22 -12.91 -2.40
CA TYR A 216 -29.48 -12.68 -1.17
C TYR A 216 -28.80 -13.96 -0.66
N ALA A 217 -29.55 -15.06 -0.56
CA ALA A 217 -29.01 -16.36 -0.17
C ALA A 217 -27.93 -16.85 -1.16
N GLY A 218 -28.11 -16.61 -2.46
CA GLY A 218 -27.10 -16.90 -3.48
C GLY A 218 -25.80 -16.13 -3.29
N LEU A 219 -25.89 -14.84 -2.93
CA LEU A 219 -24.73 -14.00 -2.61
C LEU A 219 -24.04 -14.45 -1.31
N LEU A 220 -24.80 -14.77 -0.25
CA LEU A 220 -24.23 -15.34 0.98
C LEU A 220 -23.53 -16.67 0.74
N SER A 221 -24.07 -17.51 -0.15
CA SER A 221 -23.42 -18.78 -0.52
C SER A 221 -22.09 -18.56 -1.24
N VAL A 222 -21.96 -17.45 -1.99
CA VAL A 222 -20.70 -17.05 -2.60
C VAL A 222 -19.70 -16.60 -1.53
N THR A 223 -20.14 -15.82 -0.53
CA THR A 223 -19.28 -15.44 0.62
C THR A 223 -18.79 -16.67 1.37
N PHE A 224 -19.66 -17.64 1.61
CA PHE A 224 -19.27 -18.89 2.25
C PHE A 224 -18.25 -19.66 1.42
N PHE A 225 -18.49 -19.78 0.10
CA PHE A 225 -17.51 -20.41 -0.80
C PHE A 225 -16.16 -19.67 -0.80
N TYR A 226 -16.18 -18.34 -0.78
CA TYR A 226 -14.98 -17.51 -0.67
C TYR A 226 -14.17 -17.83 0.60
N LEU A 227 -14.83 -17.90 1.75
CA LEU A 227 -14.20 -18.29 3.02
C LEU A 227 -13.56 -19.68 2.94
N VAL A 228 -14.26 -20.65 2.34
CA VAL A 228 -13.72 -22.00 2.15
C VAL A 228 -12.47 -21.98 1.27
N VAL A 229 -12.45 -21.19 0.19
CA VAL A 229 -11.26 -21.07 -0.67
C VAL A 229 -10.10 -20.43 0.07
N ILE A 230 -10.33 -19.39 0.88
CA ILE A 230 -9.27 -18.79 1.70
C ILE A 230 -8.75 -19.80 2.71
N ALA A 231 -9.64 -20.49 3.44
CA ALA A 231 -9.24 -21.49 4.42
C ALA A 231 -8.43 -22.63 3.78
N ILE A 232 -8.87 -23.12 2.60
CA ILE A 232 -8.12 -24.15 1.87
C ILE A 232 -6.78 -23.59 1.37
N GLY A 233 -6.76 -22.40 0.78
CA GLY A 233 -5.52 -21.81 0.25
C GLY A 233 -4.50 -21.51 1.35
N GLY A 234 -4.95 -20.85 2.41
CA GLY A 234 -4.15 -20.47 3.57
C GLY A 234 -3.67 -21.66 4.40
N TRP A 235 -4.34 -22.82 4.29
CA TRP A 235 -3.86 -24.05 4.94
C TRP A 235 -2.97 -24.88 4.02
N VAL A 236 -3.41 -25.14 2.79
CA VAL A 236 -2.73 -26.07 1.87
C VAL A 236 -1.39 -25.54 1.40
N ILE A 237 -1.28 -24.24 1.11
CA ILE A 237 -0.02 -23.65 0.61
C ILE A 237 1.11 -23.80 1.65
N PRO A 238 0.98 -23.30 2.89
CA PRO A 238 2.02 -23.47 3.90
C PRO A 238 2.25 -24.93 4.30
N VAL A 239 1.22 -25.79 4.35
CA VAL A 239 1.44 -27.23 4.61
C VAL A 239 2.28 -27.92 3.52
N VAL A 240 2.18 -27.48 2.27
CA VAL A 240 2.93 -28.08 1.15
C VAL A 240 4.34 -27.52 1.04
N PHE A 241 4.56 -26.25 1.39
CA PHE A 241 5.81 -25.53 1.11
C PHE A 241 6.57 -25.03 2.35
N GLY A 242 5.95 -25.01 3.53
CA GLY A 242 6.51 -24.51 4.78
C GLY A 242 6.60 -25.59 5.87
N ASP A 243 6.91 -25.15 7.09
CA ASP A 243 7.05 -26.02 8.25
C ASP A 243 5.70 -26.38 8.88
N THR A 244 5.54 -27.65 9.27
CA THR A 244 4.28 -28.18 9.81
C THR A 244 4.39 -28.45 11.31
N PHE A 245 3.81 -27.58 12.14
CA PHE A 245 3.52 -27.87 13.54
C PHE A 245 2.10 -27.40 13.90
N ASN A 246 1.58 -27.82 15.06
CA ASN A 246 0.21 -27.56 15.48
C ASN A 246 0.03 -26.13 16.03
N ASP A 247 0.00 -25.15 15.14
CA ASP A 247 0.00 -23.71 15.46
C ASP A 247 -1.39 -23.12 15.77
N LEU A 248 -2.48 -23.90 15.75
CA LEU A 248 -3.83 -23.41 16.08
C LEU A 248 -3.99 -22.90 17.50
N LEU A 249 -3.20 -23.44 18.42
CA LEU A 249 -3.17 -23.04 19.82
C LEU A 249 -2.22 -21.87 20.06
N TYR A 250 -1.45 -21.44 19.06
CA TYR A 250 -0.47 -20.39 19.25
C TYR A 250 -1.16 -19.11 19.77
N PRO A 251 -0.58 -18.44 20.79
CA PRO A 251 -1.23 -17.32 21.46
C PRO A 251 -1.10 -16.01 20.67
N THR A 252 -2.14 -15.19 20.71
CA THR A 252 -2.15 -13.81 20.20
C THR A 252 -2.62 -12.86 21.30
N PHE A 253 -2.01 -11.68 21.39
CA PHE A 253 -2.39 -10.65 22.35
C PHE A 253 -3.58 -9.83 21.86
N LEU A 254 -4.50 -9.52 22.78
CA LEU A 254 -5.47 -8.44 22.63
C LEU A 254 -5.16 -7.38 23.68
N GLU A 255 -5.03 -6.12 23.26
CA GLU A 255 -4.59 -5.02 24.12
C GLU A 255 -5.72 -4.01 24.38
N THR A 256 -5.80 -3.50 25.61
CA THR A 256 -6.66 -2.36 25.98
C THR A 256 -5.95 -1.52 27.04
N GLY A 257 -5.28 -0.44 26.60
CA GLY A 257 -4.48 0.39 27.50
C GLY A 257 -3.42 -0.46 28.22
N ASP A 258 -3.45 -0.47 29.54
CA ASP A 258 -2.49 -1.19 30.39
C ASP A 258 -2.85 -2.67 30.62
N SER A 259 -3.94 -3.18 30.04
CA SER A 259 -4.37 -4.57 30.21
C SER A 259 -4.23 -5.38 28.91
N PHE A 260 -3.85 -6.65 29.03
CA PHE A 260 -3.76 -7.58 27.91
C PHE A 260 -4.47 -8.89 28.21
N SER A 261 -4.83 -9.62 27.16
CA SER A 261 -5.36 -10.98 27.28
C SER A 261 -4.84 -11.86 26.15
N LEU A 262 -4.55 -13.11 26.47
CA LEU A 262 -4.08 -14.11 25.53
C LEU A 262 -5.26 -14.93 25.01
N ILE A 263 -5.44 -14.94 23.69
CA ILE A 263 -6.39 -15.83 23.02
C ILE A 263 -5.64 -16.70 21.99
N PRO A 264 -6.08 -17.96 21.77
CA PRO A 264 -5.50 -18.81 20.74
C PRO A 264 -5.97 -18.40 19.34
N ILE A 265 -5.13 -18.63 18.32
CA ILE A 265 -5.42 -18.27 16.92
C ILE A 265 -6.74 -18.84 16.40
N TRP A 266 -7.13 -20.06 16.77
CA TRP A 266 -8.41 -20.61 16.29
C TRP A 266 -9.61 -19.76 16.72
N GLN A 267 -9.57 -19.19 17.94
CA GLN A 267 -10.63 -18.33 18.46
C GLN A 267 -10.60 -16.98 17.74
N HIS A 268 -9.39 -16.47 17.48
CA HIS A 268 -9.17 -15.28 16.68
C HIS A 268 -9.76 -15.40 15.26
N LEU A 269 -9.40 -16.44 14.52
CA LEU A 269 -9.90 -16.70 13.16
C LEU A 269 -11.43 -16.89 13.12
N LEU A 270 -12.00 -17.54 14.15
CA LEU A 270 -13.45 -17.69 14.26
C LEU A 270 -14.15 -16.33 14.42
N ASN A 271 -13.62 -15.46 15.27
CA ASN A 271 -14.15 -14.12 15.52
C ASN A 271 -14.18 -13.29 14.23
N VAL A 272 -13.07 -13.28 13.49
CA VAL A 272 -12.99 -12.55 12.21
C VAL A 272 -13.93 -13.13 11.17
N THR A 273 -14.05 -14.46 11.10
CA THR A 273 -14.97 -15.11 10.19
C THR A 273 -16.41 -14.70 10.46
N ILE A 274 -16.82 -14.60 11.73
CA ILE A 274 -18.15 -14.13 12.12
C ILE A 274 -18.37 -12.66 11.71
N LEU A 275 -17.40 -11.79 11.97
CA LEU A 275 -17.48 -10.37 11.60
C LEU A 275 -17.55 -10.19 10.08
N PHE A 276 -16.72 -10.91 9.32
CA PHE A 276 -16.71 -10.87 7.86
C PHE A 276 -18.03 -11.37 7.26
N LEU A 277 -18.61 -12.44 7.81
CA LEU A 277 -19.94 -12.91 7.41
C LEU A 277 -21.01 -11.84 7.68
N GLY A 278 -20.94 -11.17 8.83
CA GLY A 278 -21.81 -10.03 9.18
C GLY A 278 -21.67 -8.87 8.21
N ALA A 279 -20.43 -8.46 7.91
CA ALA A 279 -20.12 -7.39 6.97
C ALA A 279 -20.59 -7.73 5.54
N GLY A 280 -20.33 -8.95 5.07
CA GLY A 280 -20.78 -9.43 3.77
C GLY A 280 -22.31 -9.52 3.65
N ALA A 281 -22.97 -9.96 4.72
CA ALA A 281 -24.43 -9.97 4.82
C ALA A 281 -25.02 -8.56 4.70
N PHE A 282 -24.51 -7.62 5.51
CA PHE A 282 -24.93 -6.22 5.47
C PHE A 282 -24.67 -5.58 4.10
N LEU A 283 -23.46 -5.76 3.55
CA LEU A 283 -23.06 -5.22 2.25
C LEU A 283 -24.00 -5.68 1.13
N PHE A 284 -24.36 -6.97 1.10
CA PHE A 284 -25.24 -7.51 0.08
C PHE A 284 -26.71 -7.14 0.29
N ALA A 285 -27.15 -6.94 1.53
CA ALA A 285 -28.47 -6.37 1.80
C ALA A 285 -28.55 -4.92 1.29
N LEU A 286 -27.52 -4.10 1.56
CA LEU A 286 -27.39 -2.73 1.07
C LEU A 286 -27.31 -2.68 -0.46
N LEU A 287 -26.52 -3.56 -1.08
CA LEU A 287 -26.43 -3.73 -2.53
C LEU A 287 -27.79 -4.02 -3.15
N LEU A 288 -28.56 -4.95 -2.58
CA LEU A 288 -29.88 -5.29 -3.08
C LEU A 288 -30.85 -4.11 -2.91
N LEU A 289 -30.83 -3.43 -1.76
CA LEU A 289 -31.62 -2.22 -1.55
C LEU A 289 -31.35 -1.18 -2.64
N ILE A 290 -30.08 -0.81 -2.85
CA ILE A 290 -29.69 0.15 -3.89
C ILE A 290 -30.03 -0.38 -5.28
N GLY A 291 -29.81 -1.67 -5.52
CA GLY A 291 -30.16 -2.35 -6.78
C GLY A 291 -31.66 -2.39 -7.06
N THR A 292 -32.54 -2.32 -6.04
CA THR A 292 -33.99 -2.17 -6.26
C THR A 292 -34.36 -0.80 -6.82
N GLN A 293 -33.59 0.23 -6.52
CA GLN A 293 -33.83 1.60 -6.99
C GLN A 293 -33.13 1.91 -8.31
N LEU A 294 -31.92 1.39 -8.50
CA LEU A 294 -31.10 1.66 -9.68
C LEU A 294 -31.25 0.57 -10.75
N ARG A 295 -31.22 1.00 -12.01
CA ARG A 295 -31.23 0.08 -13.16
C ARG A 295 -29.84 -0.42 -13.55
N SER A 296 -28.80 0.38 -13.30
CA SER A 296 -27.43 0.13 -13.79
C SER A 296 -26.60 -0.65 -12.75
N SER A 297 -26.02 -1.77 -13.18
CA SER A 297 -25.17 -2.62 -12.34
C SER A 297 -23.93 -1.89 -11.85
N PHE A 298 -23.28 -1.13 -12.73
CA PHE A 298 -22.10 -0.36 -12.38
C PHE A 298 -22.45 0.69 -11.31
N SER A 299 -23.53 1.45 -11.50
CA SER A 299 -23.97 2.47 -10.55
C SER A 299 -24.24 1.90 -9.17
N THR A 300 -24.88 0.72 -9.13
CA THR A 300 -25.19 0.03 -7.88
C THR A 300 -23.92 -0.42 -7.17
N ILE A 301 -23.00 -1.08 -7.87
CA ILE A 301 -21.73 -1.52 -7.29
C ILE A 301 -20.95 -0.32 -6.74
N MET A 302 -20.78 0.73 -7.54
CA MET A 302 -20.01 1.91 -7.15
C MET A 302 -20.65 2.65 -5.98
N LEU A 303 -21.97 2.88 -6.01
CA LEU A 303 -22.66 3.58 -4.92
C LEU A 303 -22.66 2.76 -3.63
N THR A 304 -22.83 1.44 -3.70
CA THR A 304 -22.72 0.56 -2.53
C THR A 304 -21.31 0.62 -1.95
N GLY A 305 -20.26 0.43 -2.77
CA GLY A 305 -18.88 0.49 -2.30
C GLY A 305 -18.52 1.86 -1.71
N PHE A 306 -19.02 2.93 -2.32
CA PHE A 306 -18.82 4.29 -1.84
C PHE A 306 -19.49 4.57 -0.49
N LEU A 307 -20.77 4.20 -0.33
CA LEU A 307 -21.47 4.35 0.95
C LEU A 307 -20.84 3.51 2.06
N THR A 308 -20.34 2.32 1.72
CA THR A 308 -19.55 1.49 2.64
C THR A 308 -18.27 2.20 3.05
N MET A 309 -17.50 2.74 2.09
CA MET A 309 -16.24 3.44 2.38
C MET A 309 -16.46 4.67 3.28
N ILE A 310 -17.43 5.53 2.96
CA ILE A 310 -17.78 6.66 3.83
C ILE A 310 -18.19 6.18 5.22
N GLY A 311 -19.02 5.15 5.28
CA GLY A 311 -19.49 4.62 6.56
C GLY A 311 -18.35 4.13 7.45
N VAL A 312 -17.35 3.45 6.87
CA VAL A 312 -16.14 3.04 7.59
C VAL A 312 -15.33 4.24 8.05
N VAL A 313 -14.99 5.17 7.14
CA VAL A 313 -14.20 6.38 7.47
C VAL A 313 -14.87 7.23 8.55
N LEU A 314 -16.18 7.44 8.48
CA LEU A 314 -16.93 8.16 9.52
C LEU A 314 -16.94 7.40 10.85
N THR A 315 -16.90 6.06 10.81
CA THR A 315 -16.85 5.22 12.01
C THR A 315 -15.49 5.31 12.70
N ASP A 316 -14.42 5.43 11.92
CA ASP A 316 -13.07 5.65 12.44
C ASP A 316 -12.92 7.06 13.02
N ALA A 317 -13.39 8.08 12.30
CA ALA A 317 -13.24 9.47 12.71
C ALA A 317 -14.05 9.86 13.96
N LEU A 318 -15.16 9.16 14.27
CA LEU A 318 -16.07 9.54 15.36
C LEU A 318 -16.18 8.43 16.42
N PRO A 319 -15.56 8.57 17.61
CA PRO A 319 -15.62 7.56 18.68
C PRO A 319 -17.05 7.17 19.09
N ILE A 320 -18.00 8.12 19.05
CA ILE A 320 -19.42 7.91 19.38
C ILE A 320 -20.08 6.84 18.49
N THR A 321 -19.56 6.64 17.28
CA THR A 321 -20.11 5.69 16.32
C THR A 321 -19.52 4.29 16.45
N GLN A 322 -18.53 4.09 17.34
CA GLN A 322 -17.83 2.82 17.53
C GLN A 322 -18.61 1.85 18.45
N ILE A 323 -19.92 1.74 18.24
CA ILE A 323 -20.82 0.89 19.03
C ILE A 323 -21.28 -0.34 18.21
N PRO A 324 -21.67 -1.47 18.85
CA PRO A 324 -22.08 -2.69 18.15
C PRO A 324 -23.28 -2.50 17.21
N TRP A 325 -24.10 -1.49 17.45
CA TRP A 325 -25.29 -1.17 16.66
C TRP A 325 -24.98 -0.45 15.35
N ASN A 326 -23.76 0.07 15.17
CA ASN A 326 -23.32 0.66 13.91
C ASN A 326 -22.88 -0.46 12.94
N PRO A 327 -23.54 -0.64 11.79
CA PRO A 327 -23.22 -1.74 10.88
C PRO A 327 -21.88 -1.58 10.16
N PHE A 328 -21.28 -0.38 10.18
CA PHE A 328 -19.96 -0.16 9.60
C PHE A 328 -18.83 -0.68 10.49
N GLN A 329 -19.09 -0.96 11.77
CA GLN A 329 -18.10 -1.60 12.64
C GLN A 329 -17.71 -3.01 12.16
N PHE A 330 -18.57 -3.71 11.42
CA PHE A 330 -18.24 -5.05 10.92
C PHE A 330 -17.10 -5.05 9.89
N PHE A 331 -16.81 -3.90 9.29
CA PHE A 331 -15.73 -3.76 8.31
C PHE A 331 -14.36 -3.52 8.95
N ARG A 332 -14.32 -3.22 10.26
CA ARG A 332 -13.11 -2.99 11.04
C ARG A 332 -12.60 -4.26 11.73
N ALA A 333 -12.67 -5.38 11.01
CA ALA A 333 -12.27 -6.69 11.55
C ALA A 333 -10.80 -6.69 12.00
N ASP A 334 -9.95 -5.87 11.38
CA ASP A 334 -8.55 -5.63 11.72
C ASP A 334 -8.37 -5.07 13.14
N ARG A 335 -9.22 -4.14 13.57
CA ARG A 335 -9.16 -3.56 14.92
C ARG A 335 -9.51 -4.57 16.00
N PHE A 336 -10.43 -5.48 15.70
CA PHE A 336 -10.74 -6.61 16.58
C PHE A 336 -9.61 -7.65 16.65
N LEU A 337 -8.57 -7.54 15.81
CA LEU A 337 -7.38 -8.39 15.88
C LEU A 337 -6.41 -7.90 16.97
N THR A 338 -6.39 -6.60 17.23
CA THR A 338 -5.39 -5.94 18.08
C THR A 338 -5.97 -5.44 19.39
N GLU A 339 -7.24 -5.03 19.40
CA GLU A 339 -7.89 -4.39 20.55
C GLU A 339 -8.86 -5.36 21.24
N MET A 340 -8.93 -5.36 22.58
CA MET A 340 -9.98 -6.17 23.23
C MET A 340 -11.36 -5.61 22.90
N PRO A 341 -12.30 -6.45 22.44
CA PRO A 341 -13.65 -5.99 22.17
C PRO A 341 -14.35 -5.58 23.47
N ILE A 342 -14.67 -4.28 23.59
CA ILE A 342 -15.47 -3.71 24.72
C ILE A 342 -16.79 -4.46 24.90
N HIS A 343 -17.33 -5.01 23.80
CA HIS A 343 -18.60 -5.73 23.76
C HIS A 343 -18.41 -7.13 23.16
N PRO A 344 -19.15 -8.14 23.63
CA PRO A 344 -18.99 -9.49 23.10
C PRO A 344 -19.39 -9.59 21.62
N ILE A 345 -18.62 -10.36 20.86
CA ILE A 345 -18.71 -10.47 19.39
C ILE A 345 -20.11 -10.89 18.89
N TRP A 346 -20.83 -11.69 19.66
CA TRP A 346 -22.19 -12.12 19.29
C TRP A 346 -23.16 -10.94 19.16
N LEU A 347 -22.97 -9.83 19.88
CA LEU A 347 -23.79 -8.63 19.72
C LEU A 347 -23.64 -8.01 18.34
N TYR A 348 -22.42 -8.01 17.79
CA TYR A 348 -22.16 -7.55 16.42
C TYR A 348 -22.86 -8.44 15.40
N ALA A 349 -22.83 -9.77 15.58
CA ALA A 349 -23.56 -10.69 14.72
C ALA A 349 -25.08 -10.47 14.76
N VAL A 350 -25.65 -10.23 15.94
CA VAL A 350 -27.08 -9.91 16.11
C VAL A 350 -27.43 -8.58 15.45
N SER A 351 -26.61 -7.55 15.64
CA SER A 351 -26.75 -6.24 14.99
C SER A 351 -26.73 -6.36 13.46
N ALA A 352 -25.77 -7.13 12.91
CA ALA A 352 -25.69 -7.39 11.48
C ALA A 352 -26.97 -8.04 10.94
N PHE A 353 -27.47 -9.04 11.66
CA PHE A 353 -28.71 -9.73 11.30
C PHE A 353 -29.93 -8.79 11.29
N LEU A 354 -30.06 -7.92 12.31
CA LEU A 354 -31.15 -6.95 12.40
C LEU A 354 -31.09 -5.92 11.27
N TRP A 355 -29.92 -5.36 10.97
CA TRP A 355 -29.74 -4.46 9.83
C TRP A 355 -30.03 -5.14 8.50
N CYS A 356 -29.64 -6.40 8.33
CA CYS A 356 -29.97 -7.19 7.13
C CYS A 356 -31.48 -7.35 6.96
N ILE A 357 -32.20 -7.71 8.03
CA ILE A 357 -33.66 -7.82 8.01
C ILE A 357 -34.28 -6.47 7.64
N LEU A 358 -33.84 -5.38 8.28
CA LEU A 358 -34.36 -4.04 8.04
C LEU A 358 -34.14 -3.63 6.57
N LEU A 359 -32.92 -3.73 6.06
CA LEU A 359 -32.58 -3.36 4.69
C LEU A 359 -33.33 -4.21 3.65
N LEU A 360 -33.46 -5.52 3.89
CA LEU A 360 -34.23 -6.41 3.02
C LEU A 360 -35.73 -6.12 3.08
N ALA A 361 -36.28 -5.85 4.27
CA ALA A 361 -37.68 -5.46 4.43
C ALA A 361 -37.97 -4.17 3.67
N VAL A 362 -37.12 -3.16 3.82
CA VAL A 362 -37.19 -1.90 3.07
C VAL A 362 -37.05 -2.17 1.56
N ALA A 363 -36.11 -3.00 1.12
CA ALA A 363 -35.94 -3.36 -0.29
C ALA A 363 -37.16 -4.09 -0.89
N ILE A 364 -37.87 -4.88 -0.08
CA ILE A 364 -39.11 -5.58 -0.47
C ILE A 364 -40.27 -4.59 -0.56
N LEU A 365 -40.41 -3.68 0.41
CA LEU A 365 -41.49 -2.70 0.50
C LEU A 365 -41.35 -1.58 -0.53
N LEU A 366 -40.13 -1.11 -0.79
CA LEU A 366 -39.88 -0.04 -1.76
C LEU A 366 -40.28 -0.48 -3.16
N ARG A 367 -41.02 0.39 -3.86
CA ARG A 367 -41.33 0.20 -5.28
C ARG A 367 -40.03 0.23 -6.08
N GLU A 368 -39.91 -0.62 -7.09
CA GLU A 368 -38.72 -0.63 -7.93
C GLU A 368 -38.63 0.65 -8.74
N GLY A 369 -37.46 1.28 -8.65
CA GLY A 369 -37.10 2.40 -9.51
C GLY A 369 -36.68 1.91 -10.89
N GLU A 370 -37.14 2.62 -11.93
CA GLU A 370 -36.56 2.51 -13.28
C GLU A 370 -35.51 3.61 -13.56
N ARG A 371 -35.18 4.40 -12.54
CA ARG A 371 -34.32 5.58 -12.68
C ARG A 371 -32.85 5.15 -12.72
N GLY A 372 -32.10 5.66 -13.68
CA GLY A 372 -30.65 5.79 -13.51
C GLY A 372 -30.35 6.94 -12.55
N LEU A 373 -29.15 6.99 -11.97
CA LEU A 373 -28.68 8.16 -11.18
C LEU A 373 -28.84 9.48 -11.95
N PHE A 374 -28.78 9.42 -13.28
CA PHE A 374 -29.03 10.55 -14.18
C PHE A 374 -30.27 10.31 -15.05
N LYS A 375 -31.19 11.27 -15.06
CA LYS A 375 -32.41 11.30 -15.91
C LYS A 375 -32.12 11.26 -17.42
N SER A 376 -30.87 11.47 -17.85
CA SER A 376 -30.50 11.61 -19.27
C SER A 376 -30.74 10.36 -20.12
N ALA A 377 -30.98 9.20 -19.50
CA ALA A 377 -31.15 7.93 -20.19
C ALA A 377 -32.53 7.72 -20.84
N GLN A 378 -33.57 8.50 -20.49
CA GLN A 378 -34.96 8.07 -20.77
C GLN A 378 -35.68 8.69 -21.98
N GLU A 379 -35.32 9.84 -22.54
CA GLU A 379 -36.16 10.45 -23.61
C GLU A 379 -35.40 11.25 -24.70
N LEU A 380 -34.26 10.76 -25.18
CA LEU A 380 -33.60 11.41 -26.31
C LEU A 380 -34.10 10.84 -27.65
N LYS A 381 -34.85 11.67 -28.41
CA LYS A 381 -35.32 11.34 -29.77
C LYS A 381 -34.16 10.79 -30.62
N PRO A 382 -34.37 9.69 -31.37
CA PRO A 382 -33.27 8.93 -31.95
C PRO A 382 -32.45 9.72 -32.98
N TYR A 383 -33.06 10.68 -33.68
CA TYR A 383 -32.41 11.57 -34.65
C TYR A 383 -33.15 12.90 -34.73
N HIS A 384 -32.45 14.03 -34.62
CA HIS A 384 -33.10 15.35 -34.78
C HIS A 384 -33.30 15.72 -36.26
N LYS A 385 -32.57 15.07 -37.18
CA LYS A 385 -32.76 15.12 -38.64
C LYS A 385 -32.27 13.79 -39.19
N GLY A 386 -33.12 12.98 -39.82
CA GLY A 386 -32.77 11.69 -40.42
C GLY A 386 -31.81 11.76 -41.63
N LYS A 387 -31.00 12.82 -41.74
CA LYS A 387 -29.98 12.96 -42.77
C LYS A 387 -28.70 12.31 -42.23
N MET A 388 -28.32 11.15 -42.77
CA MET A 388 -26.95 10.67 -42.63
C MET A 388 -26.06 11.67 -43.34
N THR A 389 -25.32 12.48 -42.59
CA THR A 389 -24.32 13.39 -43.15
C THR A 389 -23.20 12.59 -43.78
N HIS A 390 -22.83 12.93 -45.02
CA HIS A 390 -21.70 12.37 -45.80
C HIS A 390 -20.30 12.66 -45.21
N LEU A 391 -20.20 12.92 -43.90
CA LEU A 391 -18.92 13.01 -43.19
C LEU A 391 -18.24 11.62 -43.15
N GLN A 392 -16.91 11.61 -43.14
CA GLN A 392 -16.07 10.41 -43.21
C GLN A 392 -16.52 9.30 -42.21
N SER A 393 -16.51 8.04 -42.68
CA SER A 393 -17.11 6.89 -41.98
C SER A 393 -16.60 6.68 -40.53
N ILE A 394 -15.35 7.02 -40.22
CA ILE A 394 -14.74 6.78 -38.90
C ILE A 394 -15.28 7.75 -37.84
N TRP A 395 -15.44 9.04 -38.18
CA TRP A 395 -15.93 10.05 -37.25
C TRP A 395 -17.41 9.83 -36.90
N ASN A 396 -18.23 9.48 -37.89
CA ASN A 396 -19.63 9.14 -37.66
C ASN A 396 -19.78 7.92 -36.73
N ASN A 397 -18.94 6.91 -36.88
CA ASN A 397 -18.90 5.74 -35.98
C ASN A 397 -18.45 6.14 -34.56
N SER A 398 -17.47 7.04 -34.44
CA SER A 398 -16.99 7.55 -33.15
C SER A 398 -18.08 8.36 -32.43
N LEU A 399 -18.79 9.23 -33.15
CA LEU A 399 -19.94 9.98 -32.64
C LEU A 399 -21.09 9.07 -32.20
N PHE A 400 -21.31 7.97 -32.92
CA PHE A 400 -22.28 6.95 -32.51
C PHE A 400 -21.88 6.31 -31.18
N GLU A 401 -20.63 5.90 -31.01
CA GLU A 401 -20.13 5.35 -29.74
C GLU A 401 -20.16 6.39 -28.61
N TRP A 402 -19.90 7.67 -28.90
CA TRP A 402 -20.10 8.78 -27.94
C TRP A 402 -21.54 8.88 -27.47
N ARG A 403 -22.50 8.95 -28.39
CA ARG A 403 -23.92 9.04 -28.03
C ARG A 403 -24.38 7.83 -27.23
N LYS A 404 -23.92 6.64 -27.61
CA LYS A 404 -24.21 5.38 -26.90
C LYS A 404 -23.66 5.40 -25.48
N THR A 405 -22.42 5.82 -25.30
CA THR A 405 -21.77 5.89 -23.98
C THR A 405 -22.39 6.98 -23.11
N LYS A 406 -22.67 8.17 -23.67
CA LYS A 406 -23.40 9.24 -23.00
C LYS A 406 -24.77 8.78 -22.52
N ARG A 407 -25.53 8.05 -23.36
CA ARG A 407 -26.84 7.47 -23.00
C ARG A 407 -26.75 6.41 -21.89
N ARG A 408 -25.63 5.69 -21.79
CA ARG A 408 -25.39 4.76 -20.67
C ARG A 408 -25.09 5.49 -19.36
N GLY A 409 -24.60 6.74 -19.40
CA GLY A 409 -24.30 7.56 -18.21
C GLY A 409 -23.10 7.09 -17.39
N LEU A 410 -22.42 6.01 -17.78
CA LEU A 410 -21.36 5.36 -17.00
C LEU A 410 -20.13 6.26 -16.82
N VAL A 411 -19.78 7.07 -17.83
CA VAL A 411 -18.63 7.98 -17.77
C VAL A 411 -18.83 9.04 -16.69
N GLY A 412 -20.00 9.68 -16.64
CA GLY A 412 -20.30 10.69 -15.62
C GLY A 412 -20.30 10.09 -14.21
N GLN A 413 -20.79 8.87 -14.05
CA GLN A 413 -20.73 8.17 -12.76
C GLN A 413 -19.30 7.84 -12.35
N SER A 414 -18.48 7.39 -13.29
CA SER A 414 -17.06 7.08 -13.04
C SER A 414 -16.29 8.34 -12.64
N LEU A 415 -16.55 9.46 -13.32
CA LEU A 415 -15.98 10.75 -12.97
C LEU A 415 -16.38 11.17 -11.56
N ILE A 416 -17.64 11.02 -11.15
CA ILE A 416 -18.07 11.35 -9.78
C ILE A 416 -17.35 10.50 -8.75
N VAL A 417 -17.25 9.19 -8.98
CA VAL A 417 -16.52 8.32 -8.04
C VAL A 417 -15.05 8.72 -7.97
N LEU A 418 -14.40 8.93 -9.11
CA LEU A 418 -13.00 9.35 -9.13
C LEU A 418 -12.82 10.73 -8.48
N SER A 419 -13.73 11.68 -8.68
CA SER A 419 -13.71 12.97 -7.99
C SER A 419 -13.81 12.79 -6.49
N ILE A 420 -14.68 11.91 -6.00
CA ILE A 420 -14.77 11.70 -4.55
C ILE A 420 -13.54 10.96 -4.01
N ALA A 421 -13.02 9.96 -4.75
CA ALA A 421 -11.75 9.32 -4.40
C ALA A 421 -10.61 10.33 -4.34
N VAL A 422 -10.63 11.33 -5.23
CA VAL A 422 -9.66 12.43 -5.20
C VAL A 422 -9.78 13.27 -3.93
N ILE A 423 -11.01 13.60 -3.51
CA ILE A 423 -11.26 14.36 -2.28
C ILE A 423 -10.82 13.56 -1.04
N VAL A 424 -11.15 12.26 -0.98
CA VAL A 424 -10.74 11.39 0.14
C VAL A 424 -9.22 11.26 0.19
N GLY A 425 -8.58 11.02 -0.97
CA GLY A 425 -7.12 10.94 -1.06
C GLY A 425 -6.44 12.25 -0.66
N TYR A 426 -7.03 13.40 -0.99
CA TYR A 426 -6.55 14.70 -0.53
C TYR A 426 -6.57 14.81 1.00
N PHE A 427 -7.67 14.47 1.67
CA PHE A 427 -7.75 14.54 3.13
C PHE A 427 -6.78 13.59 3.82
N TYR A 428 -6.60 12.39 3.26
CA TYR A 428 -5.58 11.43 3.73
C TYR A 428 -4.17 12.02 3.65
N PHE A 429 -3.83 12.70 2.55
CA PHE A 429 -2.55 13.39 2.44
C PHE A 429 -2.42 14.59 3.38
N ALA A 430 -3.48 15.37 3.56
CA ALA A 430 -3.48 16.50 4.49
C ALA A 430 -3.22 16.05 5.95
N GLU A 431 -3.78 14.91 6.36
CA GLU A 431 -3.52 14.31 7.68
C GLU A 431 -2.05 13.92 7.85
N GLN A 432 -1.45 13.24 6.86
CA GLN A 432 -0.03 12.88 6.89
C GLN A 432 0.90 14.09 6.93
N VAL A 433 0.56 15.16 6.19
CA VAL A 433 1.36 16.40 6.22
C VAL A 433 1.34 17.01 7.60
N LYS A 434 0.16 17.07 8.23
CA LYS A 434 0.01 17.62 9.58
C LYS A 434 0.81 16.82 10.61
N GLU A 435 0.77 15.49 10.51
CA GLU A 435 1.55 14.61 11.39
C GLU A 435 3.05 14.89 11.27
N LYS A 436 3.59 14.92 10.04
CA LYS A 436 5.01 15.20 9.79
C LYS A 436 5.44 16.62 10.15
N GLU A 437 4.58 17.60 9.92
CA GLU A 437 4.84 18.99 10.30
C GLU A 437 4.91 19.12 11.82
N ASN A 438 3.96 18.53 12.55
CA ASN A 438 3.98 18.52 14.01
C ASN A 438 5.23 17.81 14.55
N GLU A 439 5.56 16.63 14.05
CA GLU A 439 6.76 15.87 14.47
C GLU A 439 8.04 16.69 14.26
N ALA A 440 8.17 17.36 13.12
CA ALA A 440 9.35 18.18 12.83
C ALA A 440 9.43 19.44 13.71
N LEU A 441 8.31 20.11 13.96
CA LEU A 441 8.27 21.30 14.80
C LEU A 441 8.46 20.97 16.29
N GLU A 442 7.87 19.87 16.77
CA GLU A 442 8.10 19.34 18.12
C GLU A 442 9.57 18.96 18.31
N GLY A 443 10.19 18.32 17.31
CA GLY A 443 11.63 17.99 17.36
C GLY A 443 12.54 19.23 17.38
N LEU A 444 12.17 20.31 16.67
CA LEU A 444 12.90 21.58 16.78
C LEU A 444 12.72 22.21 18.16
N ALA A 445 11.50 22.19 18.70
CA ALA A 445 11.18 22.75 20.01
C ALA A 445 11.90 21.99 21.13
N SER A 446 11.98 20.65 21.04
CA SER A 446 12.67 19.83 22.04
C SER A 446 14.17 20.13 22.08
N ILE A 447 14.82 20.37 20.93
CA ILE A 447 16.23 20.76 20.87
C ILE A 447 16.47 22.10 21.60
N VAL A 448 15.57 23.08 21.42
CA VAL A 448 15.67 24.37 22.11
C VAL A 448 15.44 24.20 23.61
N GLU A 449 14.43 23.43 24.00
CA GLU A 449 14.11 23.16 25.41
C GLU A 449 15.25 22.40 26.12
N GLU A 450 15.81 21.34 25.51
CA GLU A 450 16.93 20.59 26.04
C GLU A 450 18.21 21.42 26.17
N ALA A 451 18.39 22.44 25.34
CA ALA A 451 19.52 23.34 25.45
C ALA A 451 19.34 24.42 26.54
N GLU A 452 18.10 24.82 26.82
CA GLU A 452 17.76 25.83 27.83
C GLU A 452 17.52 25.22 29.23
N ASN A 453 17.26 23.91 29.33
CA ASN A 453 16.96 23.22 30.58
C ASN A 453 18.23 22.86 31.40
N ASP A 454 18.18 23.12 32.70
CA ASP A 454 19.25 22.82 33.67
C ASP A 454 19.53 21.31 33.84
N THR A 455 18.68 20.43 33.31
CA THR A 455 18.90 18.96 33.26
C THR A 455 19.09 18.42 31.83
N GLY A 456 19.22 19.30 30.84
CA GLY A 456 19.36 18.90 29.43
C GLY A 456 20.79 18.54 29.02
N LEU A 457 20.99 18.26 27.71
CA LEU A 457 22.24 17.74 27.16
C LEU A 457 23.47 18.62 27.47
N ILE A 458 23.28 19.94 27.44
CA ILE A 458 24.35 20.89 27.76
C ILE A 458 24.72 20.82 29.24
N ALA A 459 23.74 20.72 30.14
CA ALA A 459 23.98 20.59 31.57
C ALA A 459 24.70 19.27 31.91
N TYR A 460 24.30 18.17 31.26
CA TYR A 460 24.98 16.89 31.35
C TYR A 460 26.46 16.98 30.94
N TYR A 461 26.76 17.66 29.83
CA TYR A 461 28.14 17.87 29.40
C TYR A 461 28.93 18.77 30.36
N LEU A 462 28.30 19.79 30.94
CA LEU A 462 28.93 20.64 31.96
C LEU A 462 29.26 19.85 33.23
N GLU A 463 28.35 18.99 33.69
CA GLU A 463 28.60 18.08 34.81
C GLU A 463 29.73 17.08 34.51
N SER A 464 29.75 16.54 33.29
CA SER A 464 30.82 15.64 32.83
C SER A 464 32.19 16.32 32.80
N ILE A 465 32.24 17.61 32.47
CA ILE A 465 33.48 18.41 32.57
C ILE A 465 33.89 18.53 34.04
N GLU A 466 32.97 18.85 34.94
CA GLU A 466 33.27 18.97 36.37
C GLU A 466 33.80 17.64 36.97
N GLU A 467 33.24 16.51 36.55
CA GLU A 467 33.71 15.19 36.96
C GLU A 467 35.12 14.90 36.43
N MET A 468 35.40 15.25 35.17
CA MET A 468 36.75 15.06 34.64
C MET A 468 37.79 16.02 35.24
N GLU A 469 37.42 17.26 35.58
CA GLU A 469 38.29 18.15 36.33
C GLU A 469 38.65 17.58 37.71
N LYS A 470 37.72 16.88 38.37
CA LYS A 470 38.01 16.13 39.61
C LYS A 470 38.98 14.98 39.37
N LEU A 471 38.79 14.19 38.32
CA LEU A 471 39.70 13.10 37.94
C LEU A 471 41.12 13.59 37.63
N ILE A 472 41.24 14.74 36.95
CA ILE A 472 42.53 15.40 36.70
C ILE A 472 43.21 15.76 38.02
N ALA A 473 42.47 16.37 38.96
CA ALA A 473 43.00 16.74 40.26
C ALA A 473 43.47 15.51 41.07
N GLU A 474 42.73 14.39 41.01
CA GLU A 474 43.09 13.13 41.67
C GLU A 474 44.28 12.40 41.04
N ALA A 475 44.43 12.46 39.71
CA ALA A 475 45.57 11.90 39.00
C ALA A 475 46.84 12.71 39.28
N ASN A 476 46.74 14.05 39.23
CA ASN A 476 47.80 14.96 39.61
C ASN A 476 48.23 14.76 41.07
N ALA A 477 47.29 14.52 41.98
CA ALA A 477 47.59 14.20 43.38
C ALA A 477 48.32 12.85 43.56
N ARG A 478 48.14 11.91 42.63
CA ARG A 478 48.87 10.61 42.59
C ARG A 478 50.23 10.69 41.90
N GLY A 479 50.62 11.86 41.38
CA GLY A 479 51.87 12.07 40.65
C GLY A 479 51.83 11.63 39.18
N GLU A 480 50.64 11.36 38.66
CA GLU A 480 50.38 11.13 37.24
C GLU A 480 50.05 12.48 36.55
N ASP A 481 50.34 12.62 35.26
CA ASP A 481 49.99 13.83 34.49
C ASP A 481 48.51 13.78 34.10
N GLY A 482 47.63 14.23 34.99
CA GLY A 482 46.19 14.19 34.80
C GLY A 482 45.71 15.01 33.60
N ASP A 483 46.38 16.13 33.30
CA ASP A 483 46.06 16.98 32.15
C ASP A 483 46.35 16.25 30.83
N PHE A 484 47.47 15.53 30.75
CA PHE A 484 47.78 14.68 29.61
C PHE A 484 46.79 13.51 29.45
N ILE A 485 46.34 12.93 30.57
CA ILE A 485 45.47 11.74 30.56
C ILE A 485 44.02 12.09 30.21
N TYR A 486 43.47 13.18 30.77
CA TYR A 486 42.03 13.50 30.66
C TYR A 486 41.72 14.83 29.97
N GLY A 487 42.69 15.74 29.82
CA GLY A 487 42.46 17.08 29.26
C GLY A 487 41.90 17.08 27.84
N HIS A 488 42.30 16.13 27.00
CA HIS A 488 41.73 15.92 25.66
C HIS A 488 40.20 15.70 25.69
N ASN A 489 39.71 14.96 26.68
CA ASN A 489 38.29 14.65 26.77
C ASN A 489 37.48 15.90 27.18
N ILE A 490 38.05 16.82 27.97
CA ILE A 490 37.40 18.11 28.30
C ILE A 490 37.26 18.96 27.03
N GLU A 491 38.32 19.05 26.22
CA GLU A 491 38.29 19.79 24.96
C GLU A 491 37.25 19.21 23.98
N TYR A 492 37.17 17.88 23.91
CA TYR A 492 36.15 17.18 23.12
C TYR A 492 34.72 17.48 23.61
N ILE A 493 34.46 17.42 24.92
CA ILE A 493 33.14 17.72 25.50
C ILE A 493 32.78 19.20 25.30
N GLN A 494 33.74 20.13 25.44
CA GLN A 494 33.53 21.55 25.15
C GLN A 494 33.16 21.78 23.68
N GLY A 495 33.78 21.03 22.75
CA GLY A 495 33.39 20.99 21.35
C GLY A 495 31.90 20.63 21.18
N ASN A 496 31.45 19.55 21.82
CA ASN A 496 30.05 19.11 21.75
C ASN A 496 29.07 20.13 22.36
N ILE A 497 29.45 20.82 23.45
CA ILE A 497 28.63 21.90 24.03
C ILE A 497 28.46 23.05 23.01
N ASN A 498 29.53 23.45 22.33
CA ASN A 498 29.46 24.53 21.34
C ASN A 498 28.56 24.14 20.17
N VAL A 499 28.69 22.91 19.68
CA VAL A 499 27.85 22.33 18.62
C VAL A 499 26.38 22.30 19.03
N ALA A 500 26.07 21.86 20.27
CA ALA A 500 24.71 21.82 20.79
C ALA A 500 24.11 23.23 20.95
N ARG A 501 24.90 24.21 21.41
CA ARG A 501 24.45 25.62 21.52
C ARG A 501 24.16 26.24 20.15
N GLU A 502 25.04 25.99 19.18
CA GLU A 502 24.84 26.47 17.81
C GLU A 502 23.58 25.86 17.20
N GLU A 503 23.38 24.55 17.36
CA GLU A 503 22.20 23.85 16.88
C GLU A 503 20.92 24.38 17.51
N ALA A 504 20.89 24.57 18.83
CA ALA A 504 19.75 25.16 19.51
C ALA A 504 19.46 26.59 19.05
N ALA A 505 20.50 27.39 18.80
CA ALA A 505 20.33 28.75 18.28
C ALA A 505 19.72 28.74 16.86
N LEU A 506 20.18 27.84 15.99
CA LEU A 506 19.63 27.66 14.65
C LEU A 506 18.20 27.10 14.69
N ALA A 507 17.92 26.12 15.56
CA ALA A 507 16.58 25.55 15.75
C ALA A 507 15.57 26.62 16.21
N LYS A 508 15.99 27.49 17.15
CA LYS A 508 15.17 28.63 17.61
C LYS A 508 14.87 29.62 16.48
N GLN A 509 15.89 29.96 15.67
CA GLN A 509 15.69 30.81 14.49
C GLN A 509 14.79 30.15 13.45
N ALA A 510 14.89 28.83 13.27
CA ALA A 510 14.05 28.06 12.36
C ALA A 510 12.57 28.07 12.81
N LEU A 511 12.29 27.91 14.11
CA LEU A 511 10.94 28.02 14.67
C LEU A 511 10.36 29.42 14.48
N ASP A 512 11.11 30.45 14.87
CA ASP A 512 10.70 31.85 14.72
C ASP A 512 10.47 32.22 13.24
N GLY A 513 11.33 31.72 12.34
CA GLY A 513 11.22 31.92 10.91
C GLY A 513 9.99 31.22 10.33
N TYR A 514 9.73 29.98 10.75
CA TYR A 514 8.57 29.22 10.33
C TYR A 514 7.25 29.93 10.69
N GLU A 515 7.13 30.44 11.91
CA GLU A 515 5.95 31.21 12.35
C GLU A 515 5.73 32.49 11.51
N LYS A 516 6.83 33.14 11.08
CA LYS A 516 6.81 34.35 10.25
C LYS A 516 6.68 34.07 8.75
N GLN A 517 6.64 32.80 8.34
CA GLN A 517 6.70 32.36 6.94
C GLN A 517 8.00 32.77 6.22
N GLU A 518 9.08 32.89 6.97
CA GLU A 518 10.45 33.09 6.49
C GLU A 518 11.17 31.73 6.51
N TRP A 519 11.40 31.14 5.33
CA TRP A 519 11.88 29.76 5.22
C TRP A 519 13.40 29.61 5.34
N ASP A 520 14.16 30.67 5.07
CA ASP A 520 15.63 30.64 5.03
C ASP A 520 16.25 30.15 6.35
N PRO A 521 15.82 30.60 7.55
CA PRO A 521 16.35 30.08 8.82
C PRO A 521 16.15 28.58 9.00
N LEU A 522 15.02 28.04 8.53
CA LEU A 522 14.76 26.61 8.58
C LEU A 522 15.68 25.84 7.63
N TYR A 523 15.92 26.35 6.43
CA TYR A 523 16.91 25.75 5.52
C TYR A 523 18.32 25.83 6.07
N ASP A 524 18.70 26.92 6.75
CA ASP A 524 20.01 27.06 7.37
C ASP A 524 20.25 26.03 8.48
N TYR A 525 19.26 25.84 9.35
CA TYR A 525 19.29 24.75 10.33
C TYR A 525 19.42 23.38 9.65
N GLN A 526 18.57 23.11 8.66
CA GLN A 526 18.55 21.82 7.96
C GLN A 526 19.85 21.53 7.18
N LEU A 527 20.43 22.54 6.54
CA LEU A 527 21.70 22.43 5.82
C LEU A 527 22.84 22.20 6.81
N SER A 528 22.89 22.92 7.93
CA SER A 528 23.90 22.69 8.97
C SER A 528 23.88 21.23 9.46
N ASN A 529 22.69 20.70 9.75
CA ASN A 529 22.53 19.31 10.16
C ASN A 529 22.97 18.32 9.09
N ASP A 530 22.52 18.49 7.84
CA ASP A 530 22.88 17.57 6.76
C ASP A 530 24.38 17.56 6.45
N HIS A 531 25.07 18.71 6.51
CA HIS A 531 26.51 18.78 6.33
C HIS A 531 27.26 18.01 7.42
N ARG A 532 26.85 18.16 8.69
CA ARG A 532 27.41 17.40 9.82
C ARG A 532 27.20 15.90 9.64
N TYR A 533 26.01 15.47 9.21
CA TYR A 533 25.74 14.06 8.91
C TYR A 533 26.58 13.52 7.74
N LEU A 534 26.77 14.32 6.68
CA LEU A 534 27.60 13.94 5.54
C LEU A 534 29.07 13.77 5.94
N GLU A 535 29.63 14.70 6.72
CA GLU A 535 31.00 14.60 7.22
C GLU A 535 31.19 13.34 8.08
N SER A 536 30.28 13.11 9.02
CA SER A 536 30.26 11.89 9.84
C SER A 536 30.17 10.61 8.98
N LEU A 537 29.33 10.60 7.95
CA LEU A 537 29.21 9.45 7.04
C LEU A 537 30.51 9.19 6.26
N ILE A 538 31.18 10.25 5.78
CA ILE A 538 32.45 10.15 5.07
C ILE A 538 33.52 9.53 5.98
N GLU A 539 33.56 9.91 7.26
CA GLU A 539 34.46 9.32 8.25
C GLU A 539 34.09 7.86 8.56
N MET A 540 32.82 7.57 8.81
CA MET A 540 32.34 6.22 9.07
C MET A 540 32.64 5.26 7.92
N LYS A 541 32.47 5.69 6.66
CA LYS A 541 32.77 4.86 5.47
C LYS A 541 34.26 4.52 5.33
N LYS A 542 35.17 5.22 6.01
CA LYS A 542 36.59 4.81 6.06
C LYS A 542 36.81 3.56 6.91
N HIS A 543 35.90 3.27 7.84
CA HIS A 543 36.09 2.25 8.88
C HIS A 543 35.00 1.17 8.92
N ASN A 544 33.78 1.42 8.41
CA ASN A 544 32.63 0.54 8.51
C ASN A 544 31.72 0.55 7.26
N TYR A 545 30.86 -0.47 7.17
CA TYR A 545 29.78 -0.56 6.18
C TYR A 545 28.56 0.23 6.68
N SER A 546 28.17 1.29 5.95
CA SER A 546 26.91 2.01 6.15
C SER A 546 25.99 1.77 4.95
N PRO A 547 24.68 1.47 5.15
CA PRO A 547 23.73 1.31 4.06
C PRO A 547 23.43 2.65 3.35
N TYR A 548 23.68 3.77 4.04
CA TYR A 548 23.51 5.12 3.51
C TYR A 548 24.62 5.48 2.51
N THR A 549 24.23 6.15 1.44
CA THR A 549 25.14 6.61 0.40
C THR A 549 25.49 8.07 0.56
N ILE A 550 26.70 8.44 0.12
CA ILE A 550 27.14 9.83 0.11
C ILE A 550 26.20 10.62 -0.83
N PHE A 551 25.84 10.02 -1.97
CA PHE A 551 24.83 10.50 -2.90
C PHE A 551 23.52 10.94 -2.22
N GLY A 552 22.99 10.18 -1.25
CA GLY A 552 21.71 10.52 -0.62
C GLY A 552 21.75 11.80 0.22
N TYR A 553 22.89 12.09 0.86
CA TYR A 553 23.09 13.34 1.60
C TYR A 553 23.51 14.50 0.69
N GLU A 554 24.39 14.27 -0.29
CA GLU A 554 24.77 15.29 -1.30
C GLU A 554 23.53 15.78 -2.07
N THR A 555 22.63 14.86 -2.45
CA THR A 555 21.37 15.23 -3.09
C THR A 555 20.40 15.90 -2.12
N ALA A 556 20.38 15.55 -0.83
CA ALA A 556 19.55 16.25 0.16
C ALA A 556 19.99 17.71 0.33
N ILE A 557 21.29 17.94 0.48
CA ILE A 557 21.91 19.27 0.60
C ILE A 557 21.62 20.09 -0.65
N ALA A 558 21.97 19.58 -1.83
CA ALA A 558 21.75 20.29 -3.09
C ALA A 558 20.26 20.59 -3.34
N GLN A 559 19.36 19.72 -2.86
CA GLN A 559 17.92 19.98 -2.94
C GLN A 559 17.51 21.16 -2.04
N LYS A 560 18.00 21.18 -0.79
CA LYS A 560 17.70 22.25 0.18
C LYS A 560 18.28 23.59 -0.28
N GLU A 561 19.49 23.59 -0.84
CA GLU A 561 20.08 24.77 -1.49
C GLU A 561 19.20 25.30 -2.62
N TRP A 562 18.75 24.41 -3.52
CA TRP A 562 17.82 24.79 -4.59
C TRP A 562 16.52 25.38 -4.04
N MET A 563 15.95 24.77 -3.00
CA MET A 563 14.72 25.22 -2.36
C MET A 563 14.89 26.60 -1.72
N LYS A 564 16.03 26.85 -1.08
CA LYS A 564 16.41 28.16 -0.52
C LYS A 564 16.56 29.22 -1.62
N GLU A 565 17.32 28.93 -2.68
CA GLU A 565 17.54 29.85 -3.80
C GLU A 565 16.25 30.29 -4.50
N HIS A 566 15.24 29.41 -4.51
CA HIS A 566 13.95 29.66 -5.16
C HIS A 566 12.83 30.02 -4.17
N THR A 567 13.16 30.23 -2.88
CA THR A 567 12.21 30.59 -1.80
C THR A 567 10.99 29.66 -1.76
N ILE A 568 11.24 28.36 -1.87
CA ILE A 568 10.20 27.32 -1.91
C ILE A 568 9.75 27.04 -0.48
N GLN A 569 8.47 26.76 -0.25
CA GLN A 569 8.01 26.38 1.08
C GLN A 569 8.59 25.00 1.45
N PRO A 570 9.11 24.84 2.67
CA PRO A 570 9.64 23.58 3.18
C PRO A 570 8.60 22.46 3.10
N VAL A 571 9.06 21.28 2.66
CA VAL A 571 8.28 20.05 2.73
C VAL A 571 8.96 19.17 3.76
N PHE A 572 8.35 19.03 4.94
CA PHE A 572 8.92 18.28 6.05
C PHE A 572 9.14 16.81 5.68
N ALA A 573 10.39 16.38 5.79
CA ALA A 573 10.88 15.03 5.63
C ALA A 573 12.21 14.90 6.39
N GLY A 574 12.68 13.67 6.59
CA GLY A 574 13.99 13.46 7.17
C GLY A 574 15.16 14.04 6.35
N THR A 575 16.35 13.96 6.93
CA THR A 575 17.62 14.55 6.43
C THR A 575 18.20 13.85 5.20
N TYR A 576 17.63 12.71 4.79
CA TYR A 576 18.20 11.85 3.76
C TYR A 576 17.26 11.70 2.56
N ILE A 577 17.80 11.54 1.35
CA ILE A 577 17.01 11.13 0.18
C ILE A 577 17.28 9.65 -0.12
N PRO A 578 16.32 8.74 0.21
CA PRO A 578 16.38 7.34 -0.19
C PRO A 578 16.53 7.23 -1.70
N ASN A 579 17.51 6.44 -2.14
CA ASN A 579 17.90 6.40 -3.54
C ASN A 579 18.30 4.99 -4.00
N ILE A 580 18.53 4.83 -5.30
CA ILE A 580 18.84 3.54 -5.92
C ILE A 580 20.23 2.99 -5.62
N HIS A 581 21.13 3.83 -5.10
CA HIS A 581 22.49 3.41 -4.77
C HIS A 581 22.59 2.83 -3.36
N ASP A 582 21.53 2.97 -2.54
CA ASP A 582 21.50 2.47 -1.17
C ASP A 582 21.69 0.96 -1.11
N GLN A 583 22.73 0.53 -0.39
CA GLN A 583 23.14 -0.86 -0.31
C GLN A 583 22.61 -1.49 0.98
N TRP A 584 21.30 -1.60 1.06
CA TRP A 584 20.66 -2.37 2.13
C TRP A 584 20.91 -3.85 1.85
N LYS A 585 21.57 -4.53 2.78
CA LYS A 585 21.62 -6.00 2.75
C LYS A 585 20.21 -6.54 3.00
N GLU A 586 19.94 -7.76 2.55
CA GLU A 586 18.63 -8.39 2.77
C GLU A 586 18.25 -8.43 4.25
N GLU A 587 19.25 -8.58 5.13
CA GLU A 587 19.09 -8.57 6.59
C GLU A 587 18.54 -7.26 7.18
N HIS A 588 18.57 -6.15 6.44
CA HIS A 588 18.15 -4.82 6.88
C HIS A 588 16.92 -4.29 6.12
N ARG A 589 16.09 -5.17 5.56
CA ARG A 589 14.93 -4.77 4.74
C ARG A 589 13.87 -3.99 5.53
N LYS A 590 13.63 -4.31 6.80
CA LYS A 590 12.68 -3.58 7.67
C LYS A 590 13.18 -2.16 7.96
N GLU A 591 14.46 -2.02 8.32
CA GLU A 591 15.13 -0.72 8.50
C GLU A 591 15.06 0.14 7.22
N LYS A 592 15.26 -0.48 6.04
CA LYS A 592 15.07 0.21 4.75
C LYS A 592 13.67 0.80 4.61
N LYS A 593 12.62 0.02 4.90
CA LYS A 593 11.22 0.48 4.79
C LYS A 593 10.94 1.63 5.76
N TRP A 594 11.41 1.53 7.00
CA TRP A 594 11.31 2.61 7.99
C TRP A 594 11.99 3.88 7.49
N ASN A 595 13.24 3.76 7.01
CA ASN A 595 14.01 4.87 6.47
C ASN A 595 13.31 5.55 5.27
N GLU A 596 12.75 4.75 4.35
CA GLU A 596 11.97 5.26 3.22
C GLU A 596 10.71 6.02 3.66
N GLN A 597 10.05 5.58 4.75
CA GLN A 597 8.86 6.24 5.29
C GLN A 597 9.19 7.53 6.05
N ALA A 598 10.19 7.50 6.92
CA ALA A 598 10.66 8.67 7.67
C ALA A 598 11.09 9.81 6.72
N ASN A 599 11.84 9.46 5.67
CA ASN A 599 12.30 10.41 4.66
C ASN A 599 11.31 10.67 3.51
N ARG A 600 10.09 10.13 3.58
CA ARG A 600 9.07 10.37 2.56
C ARG A 600 8.59 11.81 2.61
N LYS A 601 8.69 12.51 1.47
CA LYS A 601 8.21 13.89 1.32
C LYS A 601 6.71 13.91 1.04
N VAL A 602 5.93 14.61 1.86
CA VAL A 602 4.48 14.70 1.71
C VAL A 602 4.08 16.17 1.79
N ASP A 603 3.29 16.65 0.83
CA ASP A 603 2.64 17.97 0.83
C ASP A 603 1.27 17.80 0.16
N HIS A 604 0.30 18.61 0.56
CA HIS A 604 -1.08 18.55 0.09
C HIS A 604 -1.44 19.73 -0.83
N SER A 605 -0.47 20.53 -1.31
CA SER A 605 -0.70 21.50 -2.38
C SER A 605 -1.20 20.85 -3.69
N GLY A 606 -1.80 21.63 -4.61
CA GLY A 606 -2.41 21.13 -5.85
C GLY A 606 -1.44 20.34 -6.74
N LEU A 607 -0.28 20.91 -7.05
CA LEU A 607 0.77 20.26 -7.86
C LEU A 607 1.38 19.07 -7.12
N PHE A 608 1.69 19.20 -5.83
CA PHE A 608 2.31 18.13 -5.06
C PHE A 608 1.37 16.94 -4.81
N SER A 609 0.07 17.21 -4.65
CA SER A 609 -0.96 16.16 -4.63
C SER A 609 -0.91 15.34 -5.92
N LEU A 610 -0.86 16.00 -7.09
CA LEU A 610 -0.73 15.28 -8.37
C LEU A 610 0.60 14.52 -8.48
N PHE A 611 1.69 15.08 -7.94
CA PHE A 611 2.99 14.39 -7.86
C PHE A 611 2.89 13.09 -7.07
N MET A 612 2.26 13.11 -5.90
CA MET A 612 2.04 11.91 -5.10
C MET A 612 1.15 10.89 -5.82
N TYR A 613 0.18 11.32 -6.64
CA TYR A 613 -0.62 10.39 -7.45
C TYR A 613 0.23 9.63 -8.49
N PHE A 614 1.25 10.27 -9.04
CA PHE A 614 2.19 9.61 -9.95
C PHE A 614 3.21 8.76 -9.21
N ARG A 615 3.85 9.30 -8.18
CA ARG A 615 4.85 8.61 -7.34
C ARG A 615 4.28 7.36 -6.70
N ASP A 616 3.09 7.45 -6.12
CA ASP A 616 2.43 6.38 -5.37
C ASP A 616 1.53 5.50 -6.27
N TYR A 617 1.73 5.56 -7.60
CA TYR A 617 1.06 4.72 -8.58
C TYR A 617 -0.49 4.84 -8.65
N LEU A 618 -1.08 5.85 -8.00
CA LEU A 618 -2.53 6.08 -8.01
C LEU A 618 -3.09 6.40 -9.41
N TYR A 619 -2.26 6.85 -10.35
CA TYR A 619 -2.63 7.03 -11.76
C TYR A 619 -3.14 5.75 -12.45
N PHE A 620 -2.81 4.56 -11.93
CA PHE A 620 -3.37 3.29 -12.42
C PHE A 620 -4.89 3.17 -12.15
N ILE A 621 -5.43 3.82 -11.12
CA ILE A 621 -6.86 3.75 -10.78
C ILE A 621 -7.73 4.30 -11.91
N PRO A 622 -7.58 5.57 -12.36
CA PRO A 622 -8.37 6.07 -13.49
C PRO A 622 -8.06 5.30 -14.77
N MET A 623 -6.82 4.87 -14.99
CA MET A 623 -6.42 4.09 -16.15
C MET A 623 -7.19 2.77 -16.24
N LEU A 624 -7.20 1.98 -15.16
CA LEU A 624 -7.88 0.70 -15.06
C LEU A 624 -9.41 0.87 -15.14
N LEU A 625 -9.96 1.88 -14.47
CA LEU A 625 -11.39 2.16 -14.50
C LEU A 625 -11.87 2.48 -15.93
N PHE A 626 -11.16 3.37 -16.64
CA PHE A 626 -11.52 3.71 -18.02
C PHE A 626 -11.24 2.56 -18.99
N LEU A 627 -10.19 1.76 -18.78
CA LEU A 627 -9.95 0.54 -19.54
C LEU A 627 -11.11 -0.45 -19.38
N ILE A 628 -11.65 -0.64 -18.17
CA ILE A 628 -12.82 -1.49 -17.94
C ILE A 628 -14.10 -0.90 -18.56
N LEU A 629 -14.24 0.43 -18.56
CA LEU A 629 -15.45 1.10 -19.03
C LEU A 629 -15.56 1.16 -20.56
N VAL A 630 -14.47 1.54 -21.24
CA VAL A 630 -14.45 1.73 -22.70
C VAL A 630 -13.55 0.74 -23.45
N GLY A 631 -12.63 0.05 -22.78
CA GLY A 631 -11.64 -0.84 -23.39
C GLY A 631 -12.17 -2.22 -23.81
N ALA A 632 -13.38 -2.62 -23.40
CA ALA A 632 -13.97 -3.92 -23.76
C ALA A 632 -13.98 -4.22 -25.28
N GLY A 633 -13.94 -3.17 -26.11
CA GLY A 633 -13.98 -3.29 -27.55
C GLY A 633 -15.16 -4.14 -28.01
N PHE A 634 -14.92 -5.02 -28.98
CA PHE A 634 -15.95 -5.91 -29.50
C PHE A 634 -16.38 -7.04 -28.56
N SER A 635 -15.56 -7.40 -27.57
CA SER A 635 -15.93 -8.44 -26.60
C SER A 635 -17.20 -8.06 -25.83
N GLY A 636 -17.37 -6.78 -25.50
CA GLY A 636 -18.57 -6.24 -24.85
C GLY A 636 -19.84 -6.29 -25.72
N GLU A 637 -19.71 -6.44 -27.04
CA GLU A 637 -20.83 -6.46 -27.99
C GLU A 637 -21.16 -7.84 -28.55
N ARG A 638 -20.28 -8.82 -28.31
CA ARG A 638 -20.49 -10.24 -28.65
C ARG A 638 -21.11 -11.07 -27.52
N GLY A 639 -21.36 -10.43 -26.38
CA GLY A 639 -22.04 -11.04 -25.24
C GLY A 639 -23.54 -11.28 -25.49
N LYS A 640 -24.34 -11.31 -24.41
CA LYS A 640 -25.76 -11.72 -24.44
C LYS A 640 -26.66 -10.87 -25.33
N ARG A 641 -26.27 -9.63 -25.66
CA ARG A 641 -26.95 -8.78 -26.65
C ARG A 641 -26.00 -8.56 -27.83
N PRO A 642 -26.09 -9.37 -28.91
CA PRO A 642 -25.17 -9.29 -30.04
C PRO A 642 -25.47 -8.08 -30.92
N THR A 643 -25.25 -6.88 -30.38
CA THR A 643 -25.40 -5.61 -31.11
C THR A 643 -24.46 -5.53 -32.31
N LEU A 644 -23.33 -6.23 -32.24
CA LEU A 644 -22.41 -6.37 -33.37
C LEU A 644 -23.07 -7.03 -34.59
N GLN A 645 -23.92 -8.05 -34.39
CA GLN A 645 -24.60 -8.71 -35.51
C GLN A 645 -25.55 -7.74 -36.24
N MET A 646 -26.24 -6.87 -35.48
CA MET A 646 -27.09 -5.82 -36.03
C MET A 646 -26.28 -4.72 -36.73
N LEU A 647 -25.11 -4.33 -36.20
CA LEU A 647 -24.27 -3.32 -36.84
C LEU A 647 -23.65 -3.82 -38.15
N VAL A 648 -23.41 -5.12 -38.26
CA VAL A 648 -22.86 -5.76 -39.47
C VAL A 648 -23.91 -5.91 -40.58
N THR A 649 -25.22 -5.81 -40.29
CA THR A 649 -26.25 -5.78 -41.34
C THR A 649 -26.37 -4.42 -42.03
N LEU A 650 -25.82 -3.36 -41.43
CA LEU A 650 -25.73 -2.04 -42.06
C LEU A 650 -24.58 -1.99 -43.09
N PRO A 651 -24.63 -1.11 -44.09
CA PRO A 651 -23.56 -0.94 -45.08
C PRO A 651 -22.32 -0.23 -44.49
N ILE A 652 -21.83 -0.71 -43.36
CA ILE A 652 -20.69 -0.18 -42.61
C ILE A 652 -19.59 -1.25 -42.62
N MET A 653 -18.38 -0.85 -42.97
CA MET A 653 -17.24 -1.77 -42.97
C MET A 653 -16.78 -2.07 -41.53
N LYS A 654 -16.50 -3.33 -41.20
CA LYS A 654 -16.06 -3.72 -39.84
C LYS A 654 -14.80 -2.96 -39.39
N ARG A 655 -13.89 -2.68 -40.33
CA ARG A 655 -12.67 -1.89 -40.09
C ARG A 655 -12.96 -0.46 -39.64
N SER A 656 -13.96 0.22 -40.22
CA SER A 656 -14.29 1.59 -39.82
C SER A 656 -15.04 1.61 -38.49
N LEU A 657 -15.77 0.54 -38.15
CA LEU A 657 -16.39 0.37 -36.84
C LEU A 657 -15.32 0.15 -35.76
N PHE A 658 -14.34 -0.72 -36.03
CA PHE A 658 -13.20 -0.93 -35.13
C PHE A 658 -12.42 0.37 -34.86
N LEU A 659 -11.98 1.06 -35.91
CA LEU A 659 -11.21 2.31 -35.77
C LEU A 659 -12.02 3.41 -35.05
N GLY A 660 -13.31 3.55 -35.38
CA GLY A 660 -14.17 4.52 -34.68
C GLY A 660 -14.31 4.21 -33.19
N LYS A 661 -14.28 2.94 -32.81
CA LYS A 661 -14.36 2.51 -31.41
C LYS A 661 -13.05 2.72 -30.66
N VAL A 662 -11.91 2.41 -31.28
CA VAL A 662 -10.58 2.69 -30.70
C VAL A 662 -10.42 4.20 -30.50
N LEU A 663 -10.74 5.01 -31.52
CA LEU A 663 -10.65 6.46 -31.42
C LEU A 663 -11.54 7.02 -30.31
N PHE A 664 -12.79 6.57 -30.26
CA PHE A 664 -13.73 7.00 -29.22
C PHE A 664 -13.28 6.59 -27.81
N SER A 665 -12.89 5.33 -27.62
CA SER A 665 -12.41 4.86 -26.31
C SER A 665 -11.16 5.62 -25.86
N SER A 666 -10.24 5.93 -26.78
CA SER A 666 -9.06 6.75 -26.54
C SER A 666 -9.42 8.16 -26.07
N ILE A 667 -10.29 8.87 -26.79
CA ILE A 667 -10.71 10.24 -26.45
C ILE A 667 -11.41 10.27 -25.08
N ILE A 668 -12.31 9.32 -24.81
CA ILE A 668 -12.99 9.26 -23.51
C ILE A 668 -12.01 8.97 -22.39
N ALA A 669 -11.19 7.95 -22.51
CA ALA A 669 -10.31 7.54 -21.42
C ALA A 669 -9.30 8.63 -21.10
N VAL A 670 -8.61 9.16 -22.11
CA VAL A 670 -7.60 10.22 -21.95
C VAL A 670 -8.24 11.50 -21.46
N GLY A 671 -9.33 11.97 -22.12
CA GLY A 671 -10.01 13.20 -21.72
C GLY A 671 -10.59 13.12 -20.31
N SER A 672 -11.17 11.97 -19.93
CA SER A 672 -11.71 11.81 -18.57
C SER A 672 -10.59 11.75 -17.52
N ALA A 673 -9.47 11.08 -17.81
CA ALA A 673 -8.32 11.04 -16.90
C ALA A 673 -7.72 12.43 -16.69
N ILE A 674 -7.55 13.22 -17.76
CA ILE A 674 -7.10 14.62 -17.66
C ILE A 674 -8.05 15.43 -16.77
N VAL A 675 -9.37 15.27 -16.92
CA VAL A 675 -10.35 15.94 -16.05
C VAL A 675 -10.16 15.54 -14.59
N VAL A 676 -9.88 14.27 -14.29
CA VAL A 676 -9.61 13.82 -12.91
C VAL A 676 -8.32 14.41 -12.36
N PHE A 677 -7.24 14.46 -13.15
CA PHE A 677 -5.97 15.06 -12.72
C PHE A 677 -6.09 16.57 -12.49
N LEU A 678 -6.78 17.29 -13.38
CA LEU A 678 -7.09 18.71 -13.19
C LEU A 678 -7.96 18.93 -11.96
N PHE A 679 -8.91 18.03 -11.69
CA PHE A 679 -9.73 18.10 -10.49
C PHE A 679 -8.89 17.86 -9.22
N ALA A 680 -7.91 16.96 -9.24
CA ALA A 680 -6.98 16.76 -8.12
C ALA A 680 -6.15 18.02 -7.82
N VAL A 681 -5.60 18.66 -8.87
CA VAL A 681 -4.90 19.95 -8.72
C VAL A 681 -5.84 21.02 -8.16
N LEU A 682 -7.08 21.08 -8.65
CA LEU A 682 -8.08 22.05 -8.18
C LEU A 682 -8.43 21.84 -6.71
N VAL A 683 -8.64 20.60 -6.26
CA VAL A 683 -8.93 20.29 -4.86
C VAL A 683 -7.77 20.76 -3.96
N GLY A 684 -6.52 20.39 -4.26
CA GLY A 684 -5.37 20.85 -3.47
C GLY A 684 -5.17 22.36 -3.50
N THR A 685 -5.50 23.02 -4.63
CA THR A 685 -5.45 24.48 -4.75
C THR A 685 -6.51 25.18 -3.89
N VAL A 686 -7.71 24.62 -3.79
CA VAL A 686 -8.82 25.21 -3.03
C VAL A 686 -8.63 25.09 -1.52
N PHE A 687 -8.10 23.96 -1.06
CA PHE A 687 -7.99 23.68 0.38
C PHE A 687 -6.63 24.04 0.99
N ASN A 688 -5.58 24.22 0.16
CA ASN A 688 -4.27 24.71 0.60
C ASN A 688 -3.75 25.79 -0.37
N ARG A 689 -3.04 25.39 -1.42
CA ARG A 689 -2.40 26.30 -2.40
C ARG A 689 -2.12 25.58 -3.72
N PHE A 690 -1.85 26.33 -4.79
CA PHE A 690 -1.55 25.73 -6.10
C PHE A 690 -0.33 24.81 -6.06
N GLY A 691 0.70 25.18 -5.29
CA GLY A 691 1.95 24.44 -5.11
C GLY A 691 3.11 25.07 -5.87
N ASP A 692 4.33 24.65 -5.52
CA ASP A 692 5.57 25.26 -6.01
C ASP A 692 6.05 24.59 -7.31
N TRP A 693 5.94 25.29 -8.44
CA TRP A 693 6.33 24.76 -9.75
C TRP A 693 7.81 24.35 -9.82
N MET A 694 8.67 25.14 -9.15
CA MET A 694 10.13 24.97 -9.11
C MET A 694 10.59 23.97 -8.06
N TYR A 695 9.67 23.28 -7.37
CA TYR A 695 10.03 22.25 -6.40
C TYR A 695 10.96 21.20 -7.06
N PRO A 696 12.16 20.97 -6.51
CA PRO A 696 13.17 20.12 -7.15
C PRO A 696 12.84 18.64 -7.01
N VAL A 697 12.61 17.97 -8.15
CA VAL A 697 12.46 16.52 -8.25
C VAL A 697 13.77 15.91 -8.74
N LEU A 698 14.31 14.94 -8.01
CA LEU A 698 15.56 14.27 -8.35
C LEU A 698 15.44 13.49 -9.65
N HIS A 699 16.37 13.72 -10.58
CA HIS A 699 16.51 12.98 -11.83
C HIS A 699 17.90 12.32 -11.90
N TYR A 700 17.91 11.00 -12.09
CA TYR A 700 19.12 10.19 -12.17
C TYR A 700 19.69 10.12 -13.59
N HIS A 701 21.01 10.06 -13.71
CA HIS A 701 21.72 9.80 -14.96
C HIS A 701 22.40 8.43 -14.96
N SER A 702 22.40 7.77 -16.12
CA SER A 702 23.07 6.48 -16.26
C SER A 702 24.59 6.60 -16.12
N ARG A 703 25.24 5.47 -15.75
CA ARG A 703 26.71 5.43 -15.65
C ARG A 703 27.42 5.80 -16.95
N LYS A 704 26.90 5.34 -18.09
CA LYS A 704 27.41 5.69 -19.41
C LYS A 704 27.33 7.21 -19.69
N GLU A 705 26.32 7.88 -19.15
CA GLU A 705 26.08 9.30 -19.39
C GLU A 705 26.95 10.18 -18.49
N PHE A 706 26.99 9.95 -17.18
CA PHE A 706 27.75 10.82 -16.27
C PHE A 706 29.27 10.68 -16.40
N GLN A 707 29.73 9.53 -16.89
CA GLN A 707 31.15 9.29 -17.22
C GLN A 707 31.56 9.89 -18.58
N SER A 708 30.61 10.41 -19.36
CA SER A 708 30.92 11.08 -20.62
C SER A 708 31.58 12.46 -20.38
N PHE A 709 32.43 12.87 -21.32
CA PHE A 709 33.11 14.16 -21.25
C PHE A 709 32.15 15.35 -21.32
N ASP A 710 31.01 15.19 -22.00
CA ASP A 710 30.02 16.24 -22.25
C ASP A 710 28.90 16.29 -21.19
N PHE A 711 29.06 15.62 -20.05
CA PHE A 711 28.04 15.59 -19.01
C PHE A 711 27.87 16.96 -18.33
N THR A 712 26.64 17.49 -18.36
CA THR A 712 26.28 18.81 -17.83
C THR A 712 25.57 18.77 -16.48
N GLY A 713 25.32 17.58 -15.93
CA GLY A 713 24.66 17.42 -14.62
C GLY A 713 25.63 17.50 -13.44
N GLN A 714 25.10 17.35 -12.23
CA GLN A 714 25.90 17.25 -11.00
C GLN A 714 26.45 15.83 -10.87
N ARG A 715 27.70 15.72 -10.41
CA ARG A 715 28.37 14.44 -10.15
C ARG A 715 28.49 14.26 -8.65
N ALA A 716 27.78 13.28 -8.11
CA ALA A 716 27.98 12.76 -6.77
C ALA A 716 28.92 11.54 -6.81
N PHE A 717 29.36 11.08 -5.64
CA PHE A 717 30.29 9.96 -5.51
C PHE A 717 29.78 8.68 -6.20
N GLU A 718 28.52 8.29 -5.97
CA GLU A 718 27.95 7.05 -6.52
C GLU A 718 27.26 7.20 -7.89
N GLY A 719 26.99 8.43 -8.36
CA GLY A 719 26.22 8.65 -9.60
C GLY A 719 26.08 10.11 -10.04
N GLY A 720 25.58 10.29 -11.28
CA GLY A 720 25.24 11.61 -11.80
C GLY A 720 23.74 11.93 -11.62
N TYR A 721 23.41 13.19 -11.32
CA TYR A 721 22.03 13.63 -11.13
C TYR A 721 21.82 15.09 -11.53
N HIS A 722 20.56 15.50 -11.65
CA HIS A 722 20.15 16.91 -11.64
C HIS A 722 18.76 17.05 -11.02
N PHE A 723 18.35 18.27 -10.72
CA PHE A 723 16.98 18.57 -10.31
C PHE A 723 16.13 19.04 -11.48
N MET A 724 14.98 18.41 -11.63
CA MET A 724 13.94 18.82 -12.56
C MET A 724 12.84 19.54 -11.80
N PRO A 725 12.37 20.70 -12.27
CA PRO A 725 11.20 21.37 -11.68
C PRO A 725 9.98 20.44 -11.65
N LEU A 726 9.24 20.47 -10.55
CA LEU A 726 8.06 19.63 -10.34
C LEU A 726 7.03 19.76 -11.47
N GLY A 727 6.80 20.98 -11.96
CA GLY A 727 5.87 21.18 -13.07
C GLY A 727 6.33 20.51 -14.38
N GLU A 728 7.63 20.49 -14.65
CA GLU A 728 8.20 19.77 -15.79
C GLU A 728 8.03 18.25 -15.62
N PHE A 729 8.32 17.72 -14.43
CA PHE A 729 8.10 16.32 -14.10
C PHE A 729 6.65 15.89 -14.33
N LEU A 730 5.68 16.70 -13.89
CA LEU A 730 4.25 16.43 -14.05
C LEU A 730 3.82 16.46 -15.52
N LEU A 731 4.30 17.41 -16.32
CA LEU A 731 4.01 17.47 -17.75
C LEU A 731 4.56 16.25 -18.49
N LYS A 732 5.80 15.84 -18.19
CA LYS A 732 6.42 14.63 -18.74
C LYS A 732 5.64 13.36 -18.33
N SER A 733 5.21 13.28 -17.07
CA SER A 733 4.40 12.18 -16.54
C SER A 733 3.03 12.09 -17.21
N LEU A 734 2.34 13.23 -17.42
CA LEU A 734 1.07 13.30 -18.13
C LEU A 734 1.22 12.89 -19.60
N LEU A 735 2.28 13.32 -20.28
CA LEU A 735 2.55 12.93 -21.67
C LEU A 735 2.74 11.41 -21.78
N LEU A 736 3.57 10.82 -20.92
CA LEU A 736 3.80 9.38 -20.92
C LEU A 736 2.54 8.59 -20.55
N TYR A 737 1.74 9.10 -19.60
CA TYR A 737 0.45 8.54 -19.24
C TYR A 737 -0.48 8.43 -20.44
N VAL A 738 -0.57 9.48 -21.27
CA VAL A 738 -1.39 9.46 -22.48
C VAL A 738 -0.90 8.36 -23.43
N CYS A 739 0.40 8.25 -23.68
CA CYS A 739 0.97 7.20 -24.53
C CYS A 739 0.67 5.79 -24.00
N VAL A 740 0.85 5.56 -22.69
CA VAL A 740 0.55 4.29 -22.03
C VAL A 740 -0.93 3.95 -22.14
N ALA A 741 -1.81 4.89 -21.84
CA ALA A 741 -3.27 4.69 -21.92
C ALA A 741 -3.71 4.32 -23.35
N LEU A 742 -3.16 5.01 -24.37
CA LEU A 742 -3.45 4.72 -25.77
C LEU A 742 -2.98 3.32 -26.17
N PHE A 743 -1.75 2.94 -25.79
CA PHE A 743 -1.20 1.61 -26.04
C PHE A 743 -2.08 0.51 -25.40
N LEU A 744 -2.43 0.65 -24.12
CA LEU A 744 -3.26 -0.31 -23.41
C LEU A 744 -4.66 -0.43 -24.00
N LEU A 745 -5.27 0.69 -24.40
CA LEU A 745 -6.58 0.68 -25.05
C LEU A 745 -6.52 0.00 -26.43
N ALA A 746 -5.46 0.25 -27.21
CA ALA A 746 -5.26 -0.44 -28.48
C ALA A 746 -5.12 -1.95 -28.26
N LEU A 747 -4.24 -2.38 -27.34
CA LEU A 747 -4.04 -3.79 -26.98
C LEU A 747 -5.35 -4.46 -26.53
N THR A 748 -6.08 -3.84 -25.60
CA THR A 748 -7.35 -4.36 -25.08
C THR A 748 -8.40 -4.50 -26.20
N ASN A 749 -8.54 -3.49 -27.07
CA ASN A 749 -9.48 -3.53 -28.18
C ASN A 749 -9.11 -4.61 -29.21
N VAL A 750 -7.81 -4.80 -29.49
CA VAL A 750 -7.31 -5.84 -30.40
C VAL A 750 -7.57 -7.23 -29.82
N LEU A 751 -7.27 -7.47 -28.54
CA LEU A 751 -7.60 -8.74 -27.88
C LEU A 751 -9.12 -9.01 -27.89
N GLY A 752 -9.93 -7.95 -27.73
CA GLY A 752 -11.39 -8.00 -27.85
C GLY A 752 -11.91 -8.41 -29.24
N LEU A 753 -11.07 -8.39 -30.29
CA LEU A 753 -11.41 -8.95 -31.60
C LEU A 753 -11.39 -10.48 -31.61
N PHE A 754 -10.62 -11.12 -30.76
CA PHE A 754 -10.46 -12.57 -30.73
C PHE A 754 -11.25 -13.20 -29.58
N ILE A 755 -11.36 -12.50 -28.45
CA ILE A 755 -11.96 -13.03 -27.23
C ILE A 755 -13.39 -12.51 -27.06
N ARG A 756 -14.31 -13.41 -26.72
CA ARG A 756 -15.75 -13.07 -26.55
C ARG A 756 -16.10 -12.52 -25.18
N GLN A 757 -15.33 -12.86 -24.14
CA GLN A 757 -15.63 -12.49 -22.76
C GLN A 757 -14.79 -11.28 -22.33
N PRO A 758 -15.41 -10.13 -21.96
CA PRO A 758 -14.67 -8.93 -21.57
C PRO A 758 -13.71 -9.12 -20.39
N LEU A 759 -14.11 -9.89 -19.37
CA LEU A 759 -13.24 -10.18 -18.22
C LEU A 759 -11.96 -10.89 -18.62
N VAL A 760 -12.04 -11.84 -19.56
CA VAL A 760 -10.87 -12.55 -20.09
C VAL A 760 -9.96 -11.61 -20.87
N VAL A 761 -10.53 -10.65 -21.62
CA VAL A 761 -9.75 -9.62 -22.32
C VAL A 761 -8.97 -8.76 -21.34
N TYR A 762 -9.61 -8.27 -20.28
CA TYR A 762 -8.95 -7.44 -19.26
C TYR A 762 -7.87 -8.21 -18.52
N ALA A 763 -8.16 -9.43 -18.07
CA ALA A 763 -7.19 -10.28 -17.39
C ALA A 763 -5.97 -10.58 -18.27
N LEU A 764 -6.20 -10.94 -19.55
CA LEU A 764 -5.11 -11.20 -20.49
C LEU A 764 -4.30 -9.93 -20.81
N THR A 765 -4.96 -8.78 -20.90
CA THR A 765 -4.27 -7.49 -21.06
C THR A 765 -3.34 -7.25 -19.88
N GLY A 766 -3.84 -7.38 -18.64
CA GLY A 766 -3.03 -7.24 -17.43
C GLY A 766 -1.85 -8.22 -17.39
N LEU A 767 -2.11 -9.50 -17.69
CA LEU A 767 -1.09 -10.55 -17.70
C LEU A 767 -0.01 -10.30 -18.75
N ILE A 768 -0.37 -9.91 -19.97
CA ILE A 768 0.60 -9.57 -21.03
C ILE A 768 1.47 -8.39 -20.61
N ASN A 769 0.89 -7.36 -19.98
CA ASN A 769 1.65 -6.21 -19.53
C ASN A 769 2.60 -6.54 -18.37
N LEU A 770 2.13 -7.33 -17.40
CA LEU A 770 2.96 -7.78 -16.28
C LEU A 770 4.11 -8.68 -16.76
N ALA A 771 3.80 -9.70 -17.56
CA ALA A 771 4.81 -10.59 -18.14
C ALA A 771 5.78 -9.82 -19.03
N GLY A 772 5.27 -8.91 -19.86
CA GLY A 772 6.08 -8.05 -20.70
C GLY A 772 7.02 -7.16 -19.90
N TYR A 773 6.55 -6.56 -18.80
CA TYR A 773 7.37 -5.75 -17.90
C TYR A 773 8.49 -6.58 -17.27
N LEU A 774 8.16 -7.75 -16.71
CA LEU A 774 9.15 -8.65 -16.10
C LEU A 774 10.20 -9.15 -17.11
N VAL A 775 9.78 -9.47 -18.33
CA VAL A 775 10.71 -9.87 -19.41
C VAL A 775 11.60 -8.70 -19.83
N SER A 776 11.09 -7.46 -19.79
CA SER A 776 11.86 -6.27 -20.21
C SER A 776 13.13 -6.07 -19.39
N TRP A 777 13.10 -6.40 -18.09
CA TRP A 777 14.28 -6.34 -17.22
C TRP A 777 15.39 -7.32 -17.59
N LYS A 778 15.09 -8.35 -18.39
CA LYS A 778 16.07 -9.36 -18.84
C LYS A 778 16.60 -9.11 -20.25
N LEU A 779 16.17 -8.03 -20.91
CA LEU A 779 16.51 -7.74 -22.32
C LEU A 779 17.75 -6.85 -22.49
N ASP A 780 18.45 -6.50 -21.41
CA ASP A 780 19.66 -5.66 -21.39
C ASP A 780 19.61 -4.50 -22.41
N ASP A 781 20.41 -4.53 -23.47
CA ASP A 781 20.49 -3.48 -24.50
C ASP A 781 19.20 -3.30 -25.33
N PHE A 782 18.35 -4.32 -25.41
CA PHE A 782 17.07 -4.25 -26.12
C PHE A 782 15.90 -3.77 -25.25
N ALA A 783 16.13 -3.57 -23.95
CA ALA A 783 15.08 -3.15 -23.01
C ALA A 783 14.38 -1.85 -23.44
N GLN A 784 15.11 -0.93 -24.09
CA GLN A 784 14.59 0.34 -24.62
C GLN A 784 13.50 0.18 -25.69
N TYR A 785 13.44 -0.96 -26.39
CA TYR A 785 12.44 -1.22 -27.43
C TYR A 785 11.18 -1.88 -26.88
N SER A 786 11.18 -2.24 -25.59
CA SER A 786 10.02 -2.84 -24.96
C SER A 786 8.99 -1.78 -24.57
N PRO A 787 7.74 -1.83 -25.08
CA PRO A 787 6.70 -0.89 -24.67
C PRO A 787 6.29 -1.08 -23.20
N PHE A 788 6.58 -2.24 -22.61
CA PHE A 788 6.15 -2.58 -21.26
C PHE A 788 6.99 -1.93 -20.17
N LEU A 789 8.26 -1.64 -20.46
CA LEU A 789 9.16 -0.94 -19.53
C LEU A 789 8.62 0.45 -19.17
N TYR A 790 7.96 1.09 -20.13
CA TYR A 790 7.38 2.42 -20.00
C TYR A 790 6.05 2.48 -19.25
N LEU A 791 5.53 1.34 -18.76
CA LEU A 791 4.35 1.31 -17.88
C LEU A 791 4.64 1.94 -16.51
N ASN A 792 5.90 1.94 -16.07
CA ASN A 792 6.30 2.56 -14.81
C ASN A 792 6.67 4.03 -15.04
N ILE A 793 5.64 4.88 -15.15
CA ILE A 793 5.78 6.31 -15.47
C ILE A 793 6.76 7.05 -14.55
N PRO A 794 6.60 7.07 -13.21
CA PRO A 794 7.47 7.88 -12.34
C PRO A 794 8.94 7.49 -12.46
N LYS A 795 9.23 6.19 -12.58
CA LYS A 795 10.59 5.66 -12.68
C LYS A 795 11.26 5.85 -14.05
N VAL A 796 10.47 6.07 -15.10
CA VAL A 796 11.01 6.48 -16.41
C VAL A 796 11.30 7.97 -16.41
N VAL A 797 10.38 8.78 -15.87
CA VAL A 797 10.50 10.25 -15.91
C VAL A 797 11.64 10.76 -15.02
N ASN A 798 11.88 10.13 -13.86
CA ASN A 798 12.99 10.47 -12.98
C ASN A 798 14.34 9.83 -13.40
N GLY A 799 14.41 9.06 -14.49
CA GLY A 799 15.65 8.42 -14.95
C GLY A 799 16.11 7.19 -14.14
N GLU A 800 15.30 6.69 -13.21
CA GLU A 800 15.67 5.54 -12.36
C GLU A 800 15.90 4.27 -13.19
N ILE A 801 14.97 3.94 -14.10
CA ILE A 801 15.09 2.73 -14.94
C ILE A 801 16.29 2.83 -15.89
N MET A 802 16.55 4.03 -16.43
CA MET A 802 17.73 4.31 -17.26
C MET A 802 19.03 4.01 -16.52
N THR A 803 19.08 4.35 -15.23
CA THR A 803 20.26 4.18 -14.39
C THR A 803 20.42 2.72 -13.97
N LEU A 804 19.35 2.04 -13.56
CA LEU A 804 19.36 0.63 -13.18
C LEU A 804 19.77 -0.30 -14.33
N LEU A 805 19.32 -0.04 -15.56
CA LEU A 805 19.71 -0.80 -16.75
C LEU A 805 20.97 -0.26 -17.43
N ASN A 806 21.56 0.81 -16.89
CA ASN A 806 22.71 1.51 -17.46
C ASN A 806 22.60 1.74 -18.99
N ASN A 807 21.44 2.24 -19.40
CA ASN A 807 21.12 2.49 -20.81
C ASN A 807 20.52 3.89 -21.01
N PRO A 808 21.31 4.89 -21.45
CA PRO A 808 20.87 6.28 -21.61
C PRO A 808 19.79 6.48 -22.68
N SER A 809 19.57 5.50 -23.55
CA SER A 809 18.53 5.59 -24.58
C SER A 809 17.13 5.38 -24.00
N ILE A 810 17.01 4.84 -22.78
CA ILE A 810 15.75 4.76 -22.05
C ILE A 810 15.39 6.16 -21.57
N SER A 811 14.65 6.89 -22.39
CA SER A 811 14.18 8.24 -22.09
C SER A 811 12.68 8.36 -22.28
N LEU A 812 12.09 9.45 -21.77
CA LEU A 812 10.70 9.82 -22.04
C LEU A 812 10.38 9.80 -23.54
N TYR A 813 11.22 10.45 -24.35
CA TYR A 813 11.00 10.58 -25.78
C TYR A 813 11.02 9.22 -26.48
N MET A 814 11.98 8.37 -26.14
CA MET A 814 12.03 7.00 -26.64
C MET A 814 10.78 6.21 -26.23
N GLY A 815 10.35 6.35 -24.96
CA GLY A 815 9.11 5.75 -24.47
C GLY A 815 7.89 6.15 -25.26
N CYS A 816 7.71 7.44 -25.54
CA CYS A 816 6.64 7.95 -26.38
C CYS A 816 6.67 7.35 -27.79
N VAL A 817 7.85 7.29 -28.41
CA VAL A 817 8.03 6.73 -29.77
C VAL A 817 7.69 5.23 -29.79
N ILE A 818 8.20 4.45 -28.84
CA ILE A 818 7.99 3.01 -28.78
C ILE A 818 6.54 2.66 -28.45
N LEU A 819 5.90 3.34 -27.48
CA LEU A 819 4.50 3.12 -27.16
C LEU A 819 3.59 3.48 -28.33
N PHE A 820 3.85 4.62 -29.00
CA PHE A 820 3.07 5.02 -30.16
C PHE A 820 3.30 4.08 -31.36
N GLY A 821 4.54 3.65 -31.58
CA GLY A 821 4.90 2.66 -32.58
C GLY A 821 4.21 1.31 -32.36
N ALA A 822 4.23 0.80 -31.13
CA ALA A 822 3.55 -0.42 -30.73
C ALA A 822 2.02 -0.30 -30.88
N MET A 823 1.44 0.84 -30.48
CA MET A 823 0.03 1.14 -30.70
C MET A 823 -0.32 1.11 -32.19
N ALA A 824 0.44 1.82 -33.03
CA ALA A 824 0.23 1.87 -34.47
C ALA A 824 0.34 0.48 -35.11
N PHE A 825 1.37 -0.29 -34.73
CA PHE A 825 1.58 -1.67 -35.19
C PHE A 825 0.37 -2.56 -34.87
N LEU A 826 -0.11 -2.54 -33.62
CA LEU A 826 -1.29 -3.30 -33.20
C LEU A 826 -2.54 -2.94 -34.01
N LEU A 827 -2.78 -1.64 -34.24
CA LEU A 827 -3.92 -1.18 -35.00
C LEU A 827 -3.83 -1.52 -36.49
N ILE A 828 -2.64 -1.42 -37.10
CA ILE A 828 -2.40 -1.83 -38.49
C ILE A 828 -2.61 -3.33 -38.65
N ALA A 829 -2.03 -4.15 -37.76
CA ALA A 829 -2.19 -5.60 -37.79
C ALA A 829 -3.68 -6.00 -37.68
N ALA A 830 -4.43 -5.36 -36.76
CA ALA A 830 -5.86 -5.59 -36.62
C ALA A 830 -6.67 -5.12 -37.85
N TYR A 831 -6.32 -3.97 -38.44
CA TYR A 831 -6.94 -3.46 -39.65
C TYR A 831 -6.76 -4.42 -40.84
N VAL A 832 -5.53 -4.89 -41.04
CA VAL A 832 -5.18 -5.86 -42.09
C VAL A 832 -5.91 -7.18 -41.86
N GLY A 833 -5.89 -7.72 -40.64
CA GLY A 833 -6.60 -8.96 -40.30
C GLY A 833 -8.11 -8.90 -40.56
N LEU A 834 -8.75 -7.77 -40.23
CA LEU A 834 -10.17 -7.55 -40.53
C LEU A 834 -10.46 -7.45 -42.04
N SER A 835 -9.51 -6.91 -42.82
CA SER A 835 -9.67 -6.76 -44.28
C SER A 835 -9.67 -8.09 -45.04
N PHE A 836 -8.88 -9.07 -44.59
CA PHE A 836 -8.86 -10.41 -45.17
C PHE A 836 -10.15 -11.18 -44.86
N GLY A 837 -10.67 -11.06 -43.64
CA GLY A 837 -11.93 -11.71 -43.24
C GLY A 837 -13.14 -11.28 -44.09
N ASP A 838 -13.23 -10.00 -44.47
CA ASP A 838 -14.34 -9.51 -45.29
C ASP A 838 -14.24 -9.94 -46.78
N ARG A 839 -13.03 -10.20 -47.31
CA ARG A 839 -12.85 -10.72 -48.70
C ARG A 839 -13.24 -12.18 -48.83
N VAL A 840 -12.90 -13.02 -47.84
CA VAL A 840 -13.22 -14.45 -47.85
C VAL A 840 -14.74 -14.69 -47.80
N VAL A 841 -15.46 -13.94 -46.96
CA VAL A 841 -16.93 -14.03 -46.86
C VAL A 841 -17.64 -13.55 -48.13
N ARG A 842 -17.12 -12.53 -48.82
CA ARG A 842 -17.68 -12.07 -50.11
C ARG A 842 -17.46 -13.07 -51.23
N LYS A 843 -16.29 -13.71 -51.33
CA LYS A 843 -16.03 -14.79 -52.31
C LYS A 843 -16.89 -16.04 -52.05
N GLY A 844 -17.15 -16.41 -50.79
CA GLY A 844 -18.03 -17.54 -50.48
C GLY A 844 -19.49 -17.32 -50.89
N LYS A 845 -20.01 -16.09 -50.75
CA LYS A 845 -21.38 -15.74 -51.18
C LYS A 845 -21.53 -15.57 -52.69
N SER A 846 -20.49 -15.18 -53.42
CA SER A 846 -20.57 -15.11 -54.90
C SER A 846 -20.57 -16.51 -55.55
N VAL A 847 -19.94 -17.51 -54.91
CA VAL A 847 -19.93 -18.90 -55.42
C VAL A 847 -21.25 -19.62 -55.16
N THR A 848 -21.96 -19.28 -54.09
CA THR A 848 -23.28 -19.87 -53.75
C THR A 848 -24.47 -19.15 -54.40
N ALA A 849 -24.25 -18.01 -55.05
CA ALA A 849 -25.25 -17.33 -55.89
C ALA A 849 -25.06 -17.63 -57.39
N ALA A 850 -24.01 -18.37 -57.76
CA ALA A 850 -23.69 -18.81 -59.12
C ALA A 850 -23.87 -20.33 -59.31
N MET A 851 -24.39 -21.02 -58.29
CA MET A 851 -25.02 -22.36 -58.35
C MET A 851 -26.49 -22.17 -58.00
#